data_AF-A0A7C5GC42-F1
#
_entry.id   AF-A0A7C5GC42-F1
#
_cell.length_a   1.000
_cell.length_b   1.000
_cell.length_c   1.000
_cell.angle_alpha   90.00
_cell.angle_beta   90.00
_cell.angle_gamma   90.00
#
_symmetry.space_group_name_H-M   'P 1'
#
loop_
_entity.id
_entity.type
_entity.pdbx_description
1 polymer ?
#
loop_
_entity_poly.entity_id
_entity_poly.type
_entity_poly.pdbx_seq_one_letter_code
_entity_poly.pdbx_strand_id
1 'polypeptide(L)'
;MCACRCGINVHMKDGKVKYIEGNKNHPVNKGVLCAKGSAGIMQHYSPARLKAPMKRVGERGSGEFETISWEEAFEIATNLLAPIREKAPEKLAFFTGRDQSQSMTGWWAQAYGTPNYAAHGGFCSVNMATAGIYTMGGAFWEFGAPDWERAKLFMIFGVAEDHDSNPIKMGLGRLKERGAKIIGVNPIRSGYNAIADEWVGITPGTDGLFILALIHELLKAGKVDLEYLQRYTNAPYLVNSDPKSPEYGLFLRDKKDKPLVLDRKTGKPVAFDKPNVKADMAGTYKLKGIAHRPVFQILAEKYLTDAHTPEAVAEQCGISAERIKRIAAELAHVAFEEEITIDQPWTDWKGEKHNKMIGRPVAFHAMRGISAHSNGFQTCRALHLLQILLGSVEVPGGFRFKPTYPKPVEAHPKPHCAVTPGAPLNGPHLGYVLGPEDLCLADDGSAVRIDKAFTWENPMSAHGLMHMVISNAHAGDPYKIDTLFMYMANMSWNSSMNSTKVMDMLTDKDAQGNYVIPNIIYSDAYSSEMVAFADLILPDTTYLERHDCISLLDRPICEADALADSIRWPVVEPDRDVRCFQSVLIELGARLGLPGMVNADGSAKFEDYADYIQNHERRPGVGPLAGFRGKDGKGKGRGEPNPNQIQAYIDNGGYWIDHIPEEAAFFKPWNKAYQDWAVERGIYDSPQPYLFQLYVEPLRKFQLAAEGHGDVQPPENLRQQIKDTMDPLPIWYKPFEEEMVDLEEFPLHALTQRPAAMYHSWGSQNAWLRQIHGTNPLYVSGDIFAAHNFKDGDWAWLTSRHGKIKVPVVKMDALNAKTVWTWNAIGKRSGAWALDERAPEAQKGFLLNHLISELLPPKEDGM
;
A
#
# COMPACT_ATOMS: atom_id res chain seq x y z
N MET A 1 -16.04 -1.73 -4.06
CA MET A 1 -16.43 -2.29 -2.74
C MET A 1 -15.24 -2.58 -1.83
N CYS A 2 -14.30 -3.47 -2.20
CA CYS A 2 -13.06 -3.71 -1.44
C CYS A 2 -11.92 -4.06 -2.39
N ALA A 3 -10.71 -4.23 -1.86
CA ALA A 3 -9.52 -4.45 -2.69
C ALA A 3 -9.28 -5.92 -3.09
N CYS A 4 -10.15 -6.87 -2.70
CA CYS A 4 -10.06 -8.26 -3.19
C CYS A 4 -10.59 -8.45 -4.62
N ARG A 5 -11.32 -7.48 -5.18
CA ARG A 5 -11.75 -7.48 -6.60
C ARG A 5 -12.43 -8.78 -7.07
N CYS A 6 -13.32 -9.32 -6.24
CA CYS A 6 -14.05 -10.54 -6.56
C CYS A 6 -14.96 -10.34 -7.78
N GLY A 7 -14.97 -11.31 -8.70
CA GLY A 7 -15.95 -11.37 -9.78
C GLY A 7 -17.31 -11.82 -9.26
N ILE A 8 -18.37 -11.20 -9.76
CA ILE A 8 -19.75 -11.44 -9.32
C ILE A 8 -20.68 -11.67 -10.51
N ASN A 9 -21.73 -12.45 -10.30
CA ASN A 9 -22.90 -12.51 -11.17
C ASN A 9 -24.06 -11.79 -10.48
N VAL A 10 -24.73 -10.90 -11.20
CA VAL A 10 -25.85 -10.11 -10.68
C VAL A 10 -27.13 -10.63 -11.31
N HIS A 11 -28.05 -11.08 -10.47
CA HIS A 11 -29.32 -11.69 -10.89
C HIS A 11 -30.43 -10.65 -10.81
N MET A 12 -31.03 -10.36 -11.96
CA MET A 12 -32.09 -9.37 -12.11
C MET A 12 -33.47 -10.03 -12.13
N LYS A 13 -34.46 -9.39 -11.51
CA LYS A 13 -35.87 -9.75 -11.61
C LYS A 13 -36.71 -8.47 -11.64
N ASP A 14 -37.59 -8.35 -12.63
CA ASP A 14 -38.48 -7.18 -12.80
C ASP A 14 -37.70 -5.84 -12.81
N GLY A 15 -36.55 -5.82 -13.49
CA GLY A 15 -35.66 -4.65 -13.58
C GLY A 15 -34.87 -4.33 -12.30
N LYS A 16 -34.92 -5.20 -11.28
CA LYS A 16 -34.28 -4.97 -9.97
C LYS A 16 -33.27 -6.06 -9.64
N VAL A 17 -32.18 -5.67 -8.97
CA VAL A 17 -31.18 -6.57 -8.40
C VAL A 17 -31.85 -7.44 -7.32
N LYS A 18 -31.94 -8.75 -7.58
CA LYS A 18 -32.57 -9.69 -6.66
C LYS A 18 -31.55 -10.49 -5.86
N TYR A 19 -30.42 -10.84 -6.46
CA TYR A 19 -29.40 -11.68 -5.85
C TYR A 19 -28.02 -11.40 -6.44
N ILE A 20 -26.96 -11.57 -5.64
CA ILE A 20 -25.57 -11.48 -6.06
C ILE A 20 -24.87 -12.75 -5.60
N GLU A 21 -24.23 -13.45 -6.53
CA GLU A 21 -23.33 -14.58 -6.23
C GLU A 21 -21.93 -14.33 -6.80
N GLY A 22 -20.95 -15.11 -6.35
CA GLY A 22 -19.62 -15.04 -6.91
C GLY A 22 -19.55 -15.73 -8.26
N ASN A 23 -18.82 -15.15 -9.21
CA ASN A 23 -18.51 -15.83 -10.46
C ASN A 23 -17.57 -17.02 -10.17
N LYS A 24 -18.05 -18.25 -10.43
CA LYS A 24 -17.32 -19.51 -10.19
C LYS A 24 -16.04 -19.64 -11.01
N ASN A 25 -15.99 -19.02 -12.18
CA ASN A 25 -14.87 -19.07 -13.10
C ASN A 25 -13.83 -17.96 -12.84
N HIS A 26 -14.21 -16.91 -12.10
CA HIS A 26 -13.32 -15.78 -11.85
C HIS A 26 -12.09 -16.21 -11.02
N PRO A 27 -10.86 -15.86 -11.45
CA PRO A 27 -9.63 -16.46 -10.94
C PRO A 27 -9.40 -16.22 -9.44
N VAL A 28 -9.79 -15.05 -8.96
CA VAL A 28 -9.51 -14.61 -7.58
C VAL A 28 -10.39 -15.30 -6.55
N ASN A 29 -11.71 -15.30 -6.75
CA ASN A 29 -12.66 -15.72 -5.71
C ASN A 29 -13.33 -17.07 -5.99
N LYS A 30 -13.28 -17.59 -7.22
CA LYS A 30 -13.78 -18.93 -7.59
C LYS A 30 -15.19 -19.21 -7.04
N GLY A 31 -16.07 -18.22 -7.13
CA GLY A 31 -17.46 -18.29 -6.66
C GLY A 31 -17.70 -17.88 -5.20
N VAL A 32 -16.66 -17.75 -4.36
CA VAL A 32 -16.81 -17.43 -2.94
C VAL A 32 -17.01 -15.93 -2.73
N LEU A 33 -18.04 -15.56 -1.96
CA LEU A 33 -18.26 -14.18 -1.48
C LEU A 33 -18.21 -14.11 0.04
N CYS A 34 -17.66 -13.01 0.56
CA CYS A 34 -17.77 -12.68 1.99
C CYS A 34 -19.07 -11.91 2.25
N ALA A 35 -19.39 -11.68 3.52
CA ALA A 35 -20.56 -10.91 3.95
C ALA A 35 -20.71 -9.57 3.20
N LYS A 36 -19.59 -8.86 2.95
CA LYS A 36 -19.60 -7.62 2.17
C LYS A 36 -20.13 -7.82 0.75
N GLY A 37 -19.57 -8.80 0.04
CA GLY A 37 -19.95 -9.11 -1.35
C GLY A 37 -21.40 -9.56 -1.45
N SER A 38 -21.82 -10.47 -0.58
CA SER A 38 -23.20 -10.95 -0.51
C SER A 38 -24.20 -9.84 -0.15
N ALA A 39 -23.79 -8.89 0.69
CA ALA A 39 -24.61 -7.73 1.05
C ALA A 39 -24.60 -6.60 0.01
N GLY A 40 -23.90 -6.75 -1.12
CA GLY A 40 -23.78 -5.72 -2.15
C GLY A 40 -25.12 -5.19 -2.68
N ILE A 41 -26.17 -6.00 -2.63
CA ILE A 41 -27.55 -5.62 -2.96
C ILE A 41 -28.00 -4.41 -2.14
N MET A 42 -27.74 -4.44 -0.82
CA MET A 42 -28.12 -3.35 0.08
C MET A 42 -27.16 -2.15 0.01
N GLN A 43 -25.97 -2.30 -0.59
CA GLN A 43 -25.17 -1.14 -1.00
C GLN A 43 -25.81 -0.42 -2.18
N HIS A 44 -26.24 -1.19 -3.20
CA HIS A 44 -26.91 -0.61 -4.37
C HIS A 44 -28.26 0.02 -4.01
N TYR A 45 -29.04 -0.56 -3.10
CA TYR A 45 -30.30 0.04 -2.62
C TYR A 45 -30.16 1.01 -1.45
N SER A 46 -28.96 1.51 -1.20
CA SER A 46 -28.75 2.42 -0.09
C SER A 46 -29.60 3.69 -0.21
N PRO A 47 -30.27 4.13 0.88
CA PRO A 47 -30.87 5.46 0.92
C PRO A 47 -29.82 6.58 0.91
N ALA A 48 -28.55 6.26 1.20
CA ALA A 48 -27.47 7.24 1.22
C ALA A 48 -27.00 7.65 -0.19
N ARG A 49 -27.47 7.02 -1.27
CA ARG A 49 -27.04 7.32 -2.64
C ARG A 49 -27.33 8.78 -3.01
N LEU A 50 -26.32 9.49 -3.51
CA LEU A 50 -26.49 10.86 -4.02
C LEU A 50 -27.30 10.85 -5.31
N LYS A 51 -28.12 11.88 -5.57
CA LYS A 51 -29.15 11.84 -6.63
C LYS A 51 -28.90 12.73 -7.84
N ALA A 52 -28.16 13.82 -7.67
CA ALA A 52 -27.91 14.83 -8.68
C ALA A 52 -26.72 15.71 -8.22
N PRO A 53 -26.07 16.47 -9.12
CA PRO A 53 -25.10 17.47 -8.73
C PRO A 53 -25.68 18.46 -7.70
N MET A 54 -24.86 18.86 -6.74
CA MET A 54 -25.30 19.74 -5.66
C MET A 54 -24.29 20.85 -5.39
N LYS A 55 -24.81 22.03 -5.09
CA LYS A 55 -24.03 23.21 -4.71
C LYS A 55 -24.43 23.66 -3.32
N ARG A 56 -23.44 23.97 -2.48
CA ARG A 56 -23.67 24.43 -1.11
C ARG A 56 -24.37 25.78 -1.11
N VAL A 57 -25.40 25.92 -0.27
CA VAL A 57 -26.14 27.19 -0.07
C VAL A 57 -26.10 27.69 1.38
N GLY A 58 -25.68 26.84 2.32
CA GLY A 58 -25.51 27.18 3.73
C GLY A 58 -24.06 27.21 4.21
N GLU A 59 -23.87 27.32 5.53
CA GLU A 59 -22.55 27.23 6.17
C GLU A 59 -21.92 25.86 5.92
N ARG A 60 -20.61 25.81 5.67
CA ARG A 60 -19.90 24.55 5.46
C ARG A 60 -20.02 23.67 6.72
N GLY A 61 -20.31 22.39 6.52
CA GLY A 61 -20.58 21.43 7.59
C GLY A 61 -22.06 21.30 7.99
N SER A 62 -22.95 22.18 7.50
CA SER A 62 -24.41 22.11 7.74
C SER A 62 -25.12 21.01 6.93
N GLY A 63 -24.60 20.70 5.74
CA GLY A 63 -25.27 19.81 4.78
C GLY A 63 -26.37 20.47 3.94
N GLU A 64 -26.44 21.81 3.91
CA GLU A 64 -27.44 22.55 3.12
C GLU A 64 -26.99 22.76 1.67
N PHE A 65 -27.72 22.13 0.74
CA PHE A 65 -27.42 22.13 -0.68
C PHE A 65 -28.64 22.44 -1.54
N GLU A 66 -28.42 23.10 -2.68
CA GLU A 66 -29.35 23.13 -3.80
C GLU A 66 -28.93 22.12 -4.87
N THR A 67 -29.91 21.46 -5.49
CA THR A 67 -29.67 20.60 -6.65
C THR A 67 -29.46 21.47 -7.89
N ILE A 68 -28.40 21.17 -8.65
CA ILE A 68 -28.05 21.89 -9.88
C ILE A 68 -27.95 20.91 -11.05
N SER A 69 -27.89 21.44 -12.27
CA SER A 69 -27.65 20.63 -13.47
C SER A 69 -26.18 20.23 -13.60
N TRP A 70 -25.89 19.19 -14.39
CA TRP A 70 -24.50 18.84 -14.76
C TRP A 70 -23.78 19.96 -15.49
N GLU A 71 -24.47 20.70 -16.37
CA GLU A 71 -23.83 21.81 -17.11
C GLU A 71 -23.38 22.91 -16.15
N GLU A 72 -24.25 23.30 -15.20
CA GLU A 72 -23.90 24.26 -14.15
C GLU A 72 -22.74 23.74 -13.28
N ALA A 73 -22.74 22.45 -12.93
CA ALA A 73 -21.66 21.84 -12.17
C ALA A 73 -20.32 21.90 -12.92
N PHE A 74 -20.31 21.64 -14.23
CA PHE A 74 -19.12 21.75 -15.07
C PHE A 74 -18.66 23.19 -15.23
N GLU A 75 -19.59 24.13 -15.38
CA GLU A 75 -19.28 25.57 -15.44
C GLU A 75 -18.58 26.03 -14.15
N ILE A 76 -19.13 25.68 -12.97
CA ILE A 76 -18.52 25.99 -11.68
C ILE A 76 -17.13 25.37 -11.57
N ALA A 77 -17.00 24.06 -11.85
CA ALA A 77 -15.71 23.38 -11.78
C ALA A 77 -14.67 24.00 -12.73
N THR A 78 -15.06 24.34 -13.96
CA THR A 78 -14.17 24.93 -14.97
C THR A 78 -13.75 26.35 -14.58
N ASN A 79 -14.68 27.17 -14.06
CA ASN A 79 -14.41 28.52 -13.57
C ASN A 79 -13.42 28.53 -12.39
N LEU A 80 -13.47 27.51 -11.54
CA LEU A 80 -12.49 27.32 -10.47
C LEU A 80 -11.13 26.85 -11.00
N LEU A 81 -11.13 25.87 -11.91
CA LEU A 81 -9.92 25.13 -12.28
C LEU A 81 -9.12 25.74 -13.43
N ALA A 82 -9.73 26.45 -14.38
CA ALA A 82 -9.01 27.02 -15.52
C ALA A 82 -7.98 28.10 -15.10
N PRO A 83 -8.33 29.08 -14.23
CA PRO A 83 -7.37 30.10 -13.80
C PRO A 83 -6.21 29.52 -13.00
N ILE A 84 -6.48 28.49 -12.17
CA ILE A 84 -5.46 27.77 -11.40
C ILE A 84 -4.47 27.12 -12.36
N ARG A 85 -4.94 26.40 -13.39
CA ARG A 85 -4.08 25.78 -14.39
C ARG A 85 -3.17 26.79 -15.10
N GLU A 86 -3.74 27.91 -15.53
CA GLU A 86 -3.03 28.93 -16.30
C GLU A 86 -1.95 29.68 -15.52
N LYS A 87 -2.13 29.84 -14.19
CA LYS A 87 -1.30 30.73 -13.38
C LYS A 87 -0.46 30.02 -12.34
N ALA A 88 -1.02 29.03 -11.66
CA ALA A 88 -0.44 28.41 -10.47
C ALA A 88 -1.06 27.02 -10.22
N PRO A 89 -0.80 26.01 -11.08
CA PRO A 89 -1.48 24.72 -11.00
C PRO A 89 -1.21 23.97 -9.68
N GLU A 90 -0.18 24.35 -8.91
CA GLU A 90 0.06 23.90 -7.53
C GLU A 90 -1.05 24.31 -6.55
N LYS A 91 -1.89 25.29 -6.87
CA LYS A 91 -3.04 25.68 -6.04
C LYS A 91 -4.22 24.70 -6.13
N LEU A 92 -4.17 23.71 -7.01
CA LEU A 92 -5.11 22.57 -7.02
C LEU A 92 -4.51 21.40 -6.23
N ALA A 93 -5.14 21.01 -5.14
CA ALA A 93 -4.86 19.75 -4.44
C ALA A 93 -5.88 18.69 -4.86
N PHE A 94 -5.46 17.69 -5.65
CA PHE A 94 -6.35 16.64 -6.17
C PHE A 94 -5.99 15.26 -5.59
N PHE A 95 -6.79 14.77 -4.63
CA PHE A 95 -6.49 13.54 -3.89
C PHE A 95 -7.64 12.55 -3.95
N THR A 96 -7.31 11.27 -4.16
CA THR A 96 -8.32 10.23 -4.31
C THR A 96 -8.22 9.17 -3.22
N GLY A 97 -9.39 8.74 -2.74
CA GLY A 97 -9.56 7.70 -1.75
C GLY A 97 -9.41 6.34 -2.39
N ARG A 98 -10.44 5.49 -2.29
CA ARG A 98 -10.41 4.10 -2.81
C ARG A 98 -10.51 4.00 -4.34
N ASP A 99 -9.75 4.80 -5.06
CA ASP A 99 -9.71 4.82 -6.52
C ASP A 99 -9.12 3.53 -7.11
N GLN A 100 -9.82 2.90 -8.05
CA GLN A 100 -9.37 1.73 -8.83
C GLN A 100 -8.86 2.12 -10.23
N SER A 101 -8.79 3.41 -10.53
CA SER A 101 -8.44 4.00 -11.81
C SER A 101 -7.29 5.03 -11.67
N GLN A 102 -6.32 4.75 -10.79
CA GLN A 102 -5.22 5.66 -10.46
C GLN A 102 -4.33 6.00 -11.67
N SER A 103 -4.27 5.11 -12.66
CA SER A 103 -3.58 5.36 -13.93
C SER A 103 -4.28 6.45 -14.74
N MET A 104 -5.61 6.53 -14.67
CA MET A 104 -6.41 7.56 -15.34
C MET A 104 -6.44 8.86 -14.54
N THR A 105 -6.76 8.81 -13.24
CA THR A 105 -6.82 10.01 -12.39
C THR A 105 -5.45 10.68 -12.24
N GLY A 106 -4.37 9.89 -12.17
CA GLY A 106 -3.00 10.39 -12.21
C GLY A 106 -2.61 10.96 -13.57
N TRP A 107 -3.07 10.36 -14.67
CA TRP A 107 -2.88 10.94 -16.01
C TRP A 107 -3.62 12.26 -16.17
N TRP A 108 -4.85 12.39 -15.63
CA TRP A 108 -5.59 13.65 -15.59
C TRP A 108 -4.84 14.72 -14.79
N ALA A 109 -4.40 14.39 -13.58
CA ALA A 109 -3.63 15.31 -12.74
C ALA A 109 -2.33 15.75 -13.42
N GLN A 110 -1.68 14.83 -14.14
CA GLN A 110 -0.43 15.09 -14.85
C GLN A 110 -0.69 16.02 -16.03
N ALA A 111 -1.74 15.77 -16.82
CA ALA A 111 -2.15 16.64 -17.92
C ALA A 111 -2.55 18.05 -17.44
N TYR A 112 -3.18 18.14 -16.25
CA TYR A 112 -3.53 19.39 -15.59
C TYR A 112 -2.30 20.19 -15.13
N GLY A 113 -1.21 19.52 -14.75
CA GLY A 113 0.05 20.17 -14.35
C GLY A 113 0.18 20.44 -12.85
N THR A 114 -0.75 19.96 -12.02
CA THR A 114 -0.61 20.07 -10.56
C THR A 114 0.43 19.07 -10.05
N PRO A 115 1.32 19.42 -9.10
CA PRO A 115 2.18 18.47 -8.40
C PRO A 115 1.44 17.74 -7.26
N ASN A 116 0.24 18.20 -6.90
CA ASN A 116 -0.50 17.78 -5.70
C ASN A 116 -1.52 16.69 -6.03
N TYR A 117 -1.00 15.50 -6.29
CA TYR A 117 -1.80 14.30 -6.51
C TYR A 117 -1.26 13.09 -5.76
N ALA A 118 -2.16 12.37 -5.09
CA ALA A 118 -1.88 11.05 -4.54
C ALA A 118 -3.14 10.21 -4.27
N ALA A 119 -2.89 8.90 -4.29
CA ALA A 119 -3.69 7.83 -3.68
C ALA A 119 -3.91 8.00 -2.16
N HIS A 120 -4.91 7.33 -1.58
CA HIS A 120 -4.95 7.00 -0.15
C HIS A 120 -3.80 6.07 0.31
N GLY A 121 -2.91 5.63 -0.59
CA GLY A 121 -1.91 4.60 -0.34
C GLY A 121 -0.93 4.97 0.79
N GLY A 122 -0.65 6.26 0.97
CA GLY A 122 0.23 6.81 2.01
C GLY A 122 -0.07 6.36 3.44
N PHE A 123 -1.32 6.45 3.89
CA PHE A 123 -1.71 5.97 5.24
C PHE A 123 -2.25 4.53 5.23
N CYS A 124 -2.36 3.91 4.05
CA CYS A 124 -2.83 2.54 3.92
C CYS A 124 -1.70 1.56 4.21
N SER A 125 -0.83 1.30 3.24
CA SER A 125 0.19 0.24 3.30
C SER A 125 1.49 0.65 2.63
N VAL A 126 1.79 1.96 2.54
CA VAL A 126 2.98 2.48 1.86
C VAL A 126 4.26 1.84 2.40
N ASN A 127 4.43 1.76 3.73
CA ASN A 127 5.62 1.16 4.33
C ASN A 127 5.84 -0.29 3.90
N MET A 128 4.78 -1.10 3.79
CA MET A 128 4.87 -2.48 3.32
C MET A 128 5.25 -2.55 1.84
N ALA A 129 4.57 -1.77 0.99
CA ALA A 129 4.83 -1.75 -0.44
C ALA A 129 6.24 -1.23 -0.75
N THR A 130 6.61 -0.08 -0.19
CA THR A 130 7.92 0.55 -0.39
C THR A 130 9.04 -0.34 0.12
N ALA A 131 8.95 -0.87 1.36
CA ALA A 131 9.96 -1.79 1.89
C ALA A 131 10.17 -3.03 1.01
N GLY A 132 9.06 -3.63 0.55
CA GLY A 132 9.10 -4.78 -0.34
C GLY A 132 9.73 -4.48 -1.70
N ILE A 133 9.37 -3.36 -2.34
CA ILE A 133 9.91 -2.97 -3.65
C ILE A 133 11.42 -2.72 -3.59
N TYR A 134 11.91 -1.97 -2.59
CA TYR A 134 13.36 -1.76 -2.44
C TYR A 134 14.13 -3.04 -2.10
N THR A 135 13.50 -4.03 -1.47
CA THR A 135 14.18 -5.23 -0.96
C THR A 135 14.07 -6.43 -1.91
N MET A 136 12.87 -6.74 -2.41
CA MET A 136 12.58 -7.93 -3.22
C MET A 136 11.79 -7.63 -4.50
N GLY A 137 11.58 -6.36 -4.84
CA GLY A 137 10.90 -5.95 -6.07
C GLY A 137 9.39 -6.16 -6.04
N GLY A 138 8.81 -6.31 -4.84
CA GLY A 138 7.38 -6.47 -4.59
C GLY A 138 7.11 -6.71 -3.10
N ALA A 139 5.86 -6.77 -2.68
CA ALA A 139 5.48 -7.03 -1.28
C ALA A 139 4.39 -8.11 -1.17
N PHE A 140 3.74 -8.27 -0.02
CA PHE A 140 2.63 -9.22 0.12
C PHE A 140 1.35 -8.77 -0.60
N TRP A 141 0.38 -9.69 -0.72
CA TRP A 141 -1.01 -9.50 -1.19
C TRP A 141 -1.19 -8.92 -2.60
N GLU A 142 -0.89 -7.64 -2.83
CA GLU A 142 -1.07 -7.03 -4.16
C GLU A 142 -0.02 -7.53 -5.16
N PHE A 143 1.15 -7.94 -4.66
CA PHE A 143 2.28 -8.32 -5.50
C PHE A 143 2.55 -9.82 -5.47
N GLY A 144 1.86 -10.61 -4.64
CA GLY A 144 2.14 -12.03 -4.51
C GLY A 144 1.27 -12.76 -3.49
N ALA A 145 1.46 -14.08 -3.41
CA ALA A 145 0.79 -14.96 -2.48
C ALA A 145 1.73 -16.11 -2.04
N PRO A 146 1.52 -16.67 -0.83
CA PRO A 146 2.10 -17.96 -0.45
C PRO A 146 1.80 -19.07 -1.45
N ASP A 147 2.71 -20.04 -1.58
CA ASP A 147 2.42 -21.32 -2.23
C ASP A 147 1.53 -22.18 -1.33
N TRP A 148 0.22 -21.92 -1.39
CA TRP A 148 -0.81 -22.63 -0.62
C TRP A 148 -0.78 -24.16 -0.81
N GLU A 149 -0.24 -24.63 -1.93
CA GLU A 149 -0.19 -26.06 -2.27
C GLU A 149 1.00 -26.79 -1.65
N ARG A 150 2.03 -26.07 -1.19
CA ARG A 150 3.29 -26.71 -0.74
C ARG A 150 3.82 -26.19 0.58
N ALA A 151 3.45 -24.99 1.02
CA ALA A 151 3.90 -24.46 2.31
C ALA A 151 3.53 -25.44 3.45
N LYS A 152 4.45 -25.60 4.40
CA LYS A 152 4.32 -26.47 5.59
C LYS A 152 4.28 -25.65 6.88
N LEU A 153 4.96 -24.51 6.90
CA LEU A 153 4.85 -23.50 7.94
C LEU A 153 4.46 -22.16 7.32
N PHE A 154 3.43 -21.53 7.88
CA PHE A 154 2.96 -20.23 7.45
C PHE A 154 2.93 -19.25 8.62
N MET A 155 3.63 -18.13 8.49
CA MET A 155 3.60 -17.05 9.48
C MET A 155 2.81 -15.84 8.97
N ILE A 156 1.88 -15.34 9.77
CA ILE A 156 1.03 -14.18 9.43
C ILE A 156 1.20 -13.04 10.43
N PHE A 157 1.60 -11.85 9.97
CA PHE A 157 1.96 -10.71 10.81
C PHE A 157 1.00 -9.52 10.63
N GLY A 158 0.27 -9.15 11.68
CA GLY A 158 -0.47 -7.88 11.71
C GLY A 158 -1.56 -7.75 10.63
N VAL A 159 -2.17 -8.84 10.20
CA VAL A 159 -3.19 -8.86 9.12
C VAL A 159 -4.60 -8.83 9.71
N ALA A 160 -5.43 -7.93 9.19
CA ALA A 160 -6.87 -7.85 9.45
C ALA A 160 -7.68 -8.55 8.33
N GLU A 161 -8.86 -9.05 8.68
CA GLU A 161 -9.67 -9.97 7.85
C GLU A 161 -10.37 -9.32 6.66
N ASP A 162 -10.32 -7.98 6.54
CA ASP A 162 -10.88 -7.23 5.42
C ASP A 162 -9.87 -6.89 4.33
N HIS A 163 -8.57 -6.95 4.63
CA HIS A 163 -7.51 -6.44 3.74
C HIS A 163 -7.12 -7.47 2.69
N ASP A 164 -6.78 -8.69 3.12
CA ASP A 164 -6.86 -9.88 2.28
C ASP A 164 -8.02 -10.72 2.82
N SER A 165 -9.14 -10.81 2.09
CA SER A 165 -10.36 -11.50 2.55
C SER A 165 -10.45 -12.91 1.97
N ASN A 166 -11.13 -13.08 0.83
CA ASN A 166 -11.47 -14.41 0.34
C ASN A 166 -10.28 -15.23 -0.18
N PRO A 167 -9.34 -14.65 -0.95
CA PRO A 167 -8.18 -15.40 -1.44
C PRO A 167 -7.36 -16.03 -0.30
N ILE A 168 -6.99 -15.25 0.73
CA ILE A 168 -6.28 -15.81 1.88
C ILE A 168 -7.13 -16.77 2.71
N LYS A 169 -8.44 -16.56 2.87
CA LYS A 169 -9.31 -17.52 3.57
C LYS A 169 -9.29 -18.89 2.90
N MET A 170 -9.36 -18.92 1.57
CA MET A 170 -9.24 -20.15 0.79
C MET A 170 -7.84 -20.77 0.95
N GLY A 171 -6.78 -19.95 0.92
CA GLY A 171 -5.40 -20.39 1.15
C GLY A 171 -5.19 -21.01 2.53
N LEU A 172 -5.64 -20.33 3.59
CA LEU A 172 -5.59 -20.81 4.97
C LEU A 172 -6.39 -22.12 5.15
N GLY A 173 -7.54 -22.23 4.49
CA GLY A 173 -8.32 -23.47 4.45
C GLY A 173 -7.49 -24.64 3.89
N ARG A 174 -6.85 -24.44 2.73
CA ARG A 174 -5.97 -25.46 2.11
C ARG A 174 -4.80 -25.84 3.00
N LEU A 175 -4.16 -24.86 3.64
CA LEU A 175 -3.07 -25.11 4.58
C LEU A 175 -3.54 -26.00 5.74
N LYS A 176 -4.70 -25.68 6.33
CA LYS A 176 -5.26 -26.49 7.43
C LYS A 176 -5.69 -27.89 6.99
N GLU A 177 -6.32 -28.03 5.82
CA GLU A 177 -6.69 -29.34 5.26
C GLU A 177 -5.47 -30.25 5.08
N ARG A 178 -4.31 -29.67 4.74
CA ARG A 178 -3.04 -30.37 4.58
C ARG A 178 -2.24 -30.55 5.88
N GLY A 179 -2.70 -29.98 7.00
CA GLY A 179 -1.99 -30.03 8.28
C GLY A 179 -0.76 -29.13 8.36
N ALA A 180 -0.65 -28.10 7.50
CA ALA A 180 0.41 -27.10 7.61
C ALA A 180 0.18 -26.22 8.86
N LYS A 181 1.27 -25.90 9.58
CA LYS A 181 1.21 -25.10 10.80
C LYS A 181 1.09 -23.61 10.48
N ILE A 182 0.23 -22.91 11.22
CA ILE A 182 0.02 -21.46 11.11
C ILE A 182 0.43 -20.78 12.42
N ILE A 183 1.39 -19.84 12.34
CA ILE A 183 1.77 -18.96 13.45
C ILE A 183 1.25 -17.55 13.18
N GLY A 184 0.34 -17.06 14.03
CA GLY A 184 -0.21 -15.72 13.96
C GLY A 184 0.51 -14.76 14.91
N VAL A 185 1.18 -13.74 14.37
CA VAL A 185 1.86 -12.68 15.13
C VAL A 185 0.99 -11.43 15.08
N ASN A 186 0.29 -11.17 16.18
CA ASN A 186 -0.66 -10.07 16.28
C ASN A 186 -0.93 -9.76 17.76
N PRO A 187 -1.06 -8.49 18.17
CA PRO A 187 -1.43 -8.16 19.54
C PRO A 187 -2.79 -8.72 19.99
N ILE A 188 -3.67 -9.07 19.04
CA ILE A 188 -5.05 -9.51 19.31
C ILE A 188 -5.31 -10.85 18.62
N ARG A 189 -5.92 -11.79 19.34
CA ARG A 189 -6.29 -13.11 18.83
C ARG A 189 -7.72 -13.14 18.28
N SER A 190 -7.94 -12.40 17.22
CA SER A 190 -9.17 -12.36 16.42
C SER A 190 -8.90 -12.83 14.99
N GLY A 191 -9.96 -13.09 14.22
CA GLY A 191 -9.83 -13.33 12.77
C GLY A 191 -8.92 -14.49 12.40
N TYR A 192 -7.91 -14.20 11.58
CA TYR A 192 -6.90 -15.19 11.19
C TYR A 192 -6.06 -15.71 12.37
N ASN A 193 -5.88 -14.90 13.41
CA ASN A 193 -5.15 -15.32 14.62
C ASN A 193 -6.00 -16.23 15.52
N ALA A 194 -7.33 -16.17 15.40
CA ALA A 194 -8.22 -17.08 16.13
C ALA A 194 -8.10 -18.52 15.62
N ILE A 195 -7.77 -18.72 14.34
CA ILE A 195 -7.57 -20.04 13.74
C ILE A 195 -6.10 -20.47 13.71
N ALA A 196 -5.15 -19.62 14.08
CA ALA A 196 -3.73 -19.98 14.10
C ALA A 196 -3.47 -21.11 15.10
N ASP A 197 -2.59 -22.04 14.73
CA ASP A 197 -2.18 -23.14 15.61
C ASP A 197 -1.31 -22.62 16.77
N GLU A 198 -0.61 -21.52 16.53
CA GLU A 198 0.07 -20.75 17.57
C GLU A 198 -0.20 -19.24 17.41
N TRP A 199 -0.57 -18.57 18.50
CA TRP A 199 -0.75 -17.12 18.55
C TRP A 199 0.34 -16.44 19.38
N VAL A 200 1.08 -15.53 18.77
CA VAL A 200 2.13 -14.70 19.36
C VAL A 200 1.55 -13.29 19.61
N GLY A 201 1.15 -13.03 20.86
CA GLY A 201 0.61 -11.74 21.33
C GLY A 201 1.67 -10.65 21.49
N ILE A 202 2.29 -10.24 20.37
CA ILE A 202 3.37 -9.24 20.31
C ILE A 202 2.94 -7.88 20.86
N THR A 203 3.86 -7.16 21.53
CA THR A 203 3.68 -5.73 21.87
C THR A 203 3.68 -4.88 20.58
N PRO A 204 2.69 -4.01 20.34
CA PRO A 204 2.63 -3.20 19.12
C PRO A 204 3.91 -2.39 18.87
N GLY A 205 4.41 -2.38 17.62
CA GLY A 205 5.61 -1.62 17.24
C GLY A 205 6.94 -2.36 17.49
N THR A 206 6.92 -3.55 18.09
CA THR A 206 8.12 -4.35 18.40
C THR A 206 8.35 -5.54 17.46
N ASP A 207 7.52 -5.71 16.43
CA ASP A 207 7.64 -6.80 15.45
C ASP A 207 9.04 -6.87 14.80
N GLY A 208 9.65 -5.72 14.51
CA GLY A 208 11.00 -5.64 13.96
C GLY A 208 12.07 -6.22 14.89
N LEU A 209 11.99 -5.99 16.20
CA LEU A 209 12.90 -6.61 17.19
C LEU A 209 12.76 -8.12 17.20
N PHE A 210 11.52 -8.60 17.24
CA PHE A 210 11.23 -10.03 17.22
C PHE A 210 11.83 -10.69 15.96
N ILE A 211 11.62 -10.08 14.80
CA ILE A 211 12.15 -10.59 13.52
C ILE A 211 13.68 -10.58 13.50
N LEU A 212 14.32 -9.50 13.96
CA LEU A 212 15.78 -9.41 14.01
C LEU A 212 16.40 -10.43 14.98
N ALA A 213 15.70 -10.78 16.07
CA ALA A 213 16.12 -11.85 16.96
C ALA A 213 15.97 -13.25 16.33
N LEU A 214 14.94 -13.47 15.51
CA LEU A 214 14.85 -14.70 14.70
C LEU A 214 16.03 -14.78 13.70
N ILE A 215 16.36 -13.67 13.05
CA ILE A 215 17.52 -13.58 12.14
C ILE A 215 18.83 -13.88 12.88
N HIS A 216 19.01 -13.32 14.08
CA HIS A 216 20.17 -13.60 14.94
C HIS A 216 20.34 -15.10 15.20
N GLU A 217 19.28 -15.78 15.65
CA GLU A 217 19.33 -17.20 15.96
C GLU A 217 19.58 -18.05 14.70
N LEU A 218 19.00 -17.70 13.54
CA LEU A 218 19.26 -18.37 12.28
C LEU A 218 20.73 -18.22 11.83
N LEU A 219 21.28 -17.01 11.90
CA LEU A 219 22.69 -16.75 11.57
C LEU A 219 23.63 -17.50 12.52
N LYS A 220 23.35 -17.47 13.83
CA LYS A 220 24.13 -18.15 14.86
C LYS A 220 24.14 -19.67 14.67
N ALA A 221 23.01 -20.24 14.25
CA ALA A 221 22.89 -21.66 13.93
C ALA A 221 23.48 -22.04 12.55
N GLY A 222 23.91 -21.06 11.73
CA GLY A 222 24.32 -21.30 10.34
C GLY A 222 23.17 -21.79 9.45
N LYS A 223 21.92 -21.51 9.83
CA LYS A 223 20.70 -21.94 9.13
C LYS A 223 20.17 -20.79 8.25
N VAL A 224 20.99 -20.43 7.26
CA VAL A 224 20.65 -19.49 6.19
C VAL A 224 21.06 -20.09 4.83
N ASP A 225 20.31 -19.79 3.77
CA ASP A 225 20.53 -20.39 2.45
C ASP A 225 21.64 -19.68 1.67
N LEU A 226 22.90 -20.06 1.95
CA LEU A 226 24.06 -19.39 1.34
C LEU A 226 24.12 -19.51 -0.18
N GLU A 227 23.64 -20.61 -0.77
CA GLU A 227 23.62 -20.78 -2.23
C GLU A 227 22.60 -19.85 -2.88
N TYR A 228 21.40 -19.80 -2.33
CA TYR A 228 20.36 -18.87 -2.73
C TYR A 228 20.82 -17.41 -2.59
N LEU A 229 21.36 -17.05 -1.43
CA LEU A 229 21.84 -15.69 -1.14
C LEU A 229 22.95 -15.26 -2.11
N GLN A 230 23.91 -16.13 -2.37
CA GLN A 230 25.01 -15.85 -3.30
C GLN A 230 24.51 -15.59 -4.73
N ARG A 231 23.44 -16.25 -5.16
CA ARG A 231 23.01 -16.25 -6.55
C ARG A 231 21.95 -15.20 -6.88
N TYR A 232 21.03 -14.98 -5.95
CA TYR A 232 19.76 -14.29 -6.20
C TYR A 232 19.62 -12.96 -5.45
N THR A 233 20.65 -12.56 -4.72
CA THR A 233 20.65 -11.35 -3.91
C THR A 233 21.94 -10.55 -4.10
N ASN A 234 21.99 -9.34 -3.54
CA ASN A 234 23.19 -8.52 -3.47
C ASN A 234 24.13 -8.88 -2.30
N ALA A 235 23.89 -9.98 -1.58
CA ALA A 235 24.79 -10.48 -0.54
C ALA A 235 26.29 -10.56 -0.93
N PRO A 236 26.68 -10.94 -2.17
CA PRO A 236 28.09 -10.96 -2.58
C PRO A 236 28.66 -9.61 -3.03
N TYR A 237 27.85 -8.55 -3.13
CA TYR A 237 28.31 -7.26 -3.64
C TYR A 237 29.35 -6.65 -2.69
N LEU A 238 30.43 -6.15 -3.26
CA LEU A 238 31.50 -5.49 -2.52
C LEU A 238 31.09 -4.06 -2.15
N VAL A 239 31.16 -3.73 -0.86
CA VAL A 239 30.83 -2.41 -0.30
C VAL A 239 32.09 -1.73 0.20
N ASN A 240 32.28 -0.45 -0.13
CA ASN A 240 33.36 0.37 0.40
C ASN A 240 33.25 0.45 1.93
N SER A 241 34.26 -0.08 2.63
CA SER A 241 34.30 -0.21 4.09
C SER A 241 35.27 0.76 4.76
N ASP A 242 35.70 1.83 4.07
CA ASP A 242 36.54 2.88 4.65
C ASP A 242 35.69 4.07 5.12
N PRO A 243 35.53 4.31 6.44
CA PRO A 243 34.72 5.41 6.96
C PRO A 243 35.19 6.81 6.56
N LYS A 244 36.43 6.95 6.06
CA LYS A 244 36.97 8.23 5.57
C LYS A 244 36.68 8.48 4.10
N SER A 245 36.19 7.46 3.39
CA SER A 245 35.83 7.58 1.98
C SER A 245 34.51 8.34 1.81
N PRO A 246 34.39 9.29 0.87
CA PRO A 246 33.11 9.90 0.53
C PRO A 246 32.11 8.89 -0.09
N GLU A 247 32.61 7.71 -0.50
CA GLU A 247 31.82 6.60 -1.01
C GLU A 247 31.58 5.51 0.06
N TYR A 248 31.82 5.80 1.34
CA TYR A 248 31.66 4.83 2.43
C TYR A 248 30.24 4.23 2.43
N GLY A 249 30.17 2.90 2.35
CA GLY A 249 28.90 2.16 2.31
C GLY A 249 28.27 2.04 0.92
N LEU A 250 28.88 2.57 -0.15
CA LEU A 250 28.41 2.38 -1.53
C LEU A 250 29.02 1.11 -2.17
N PHE A 251 28.33 0.52 -3.14
CA PHE A 251 28.83 -0.64 -3.87
C PHE A 251 29.99 -0.26 -4.79
N LEU A 252 31.01 -1.11 -4.80
CA LEU A 252 32.09 -1.05 -5.79
C LEU A 252 31.55 -1.49 -7.14
N ARG A 253 31.75 -0.66 -8.16
CA ARG A 253 31.27 -0.88 -9.53
C ARG A 253 32.40 -0.88 -10.55
N ASP A 254 32.15 -1.50 -11.71
CA ASP A 254 33.03 -1.40 -12.87
C ASP A 254 32.79 -0.13 -13.69
N LYS A 255 33.50 0.01 -14.82
CA LYS A 255 33.36 1.16 -15.74
C LYS A 255 32.01 1.23 -16.45
N LYS A 256 31.19 0.17 -16.38
CA LYS A 256 29.83 0.10 -16.94
C LYS A 256 28.77 0.20 -15.84
N ASP A 257 29.16 0.69 -14.65
CA ASP A 257 28.30 0.84 -13.48
C ASP A 257 27.74 -0.48 -12.94
N LYS A 258 28.37 -1.62 -13.24
CA LYS A 258 27.94 -2.92 -12.72
C LYS A 258 28.56 -3.19 -11.35
N PRO A 259 27.77 -3.60 -10.35
CA PRO A 259 28.30 -4.04 -9.06
C PRO A 259 29.30 -5.20 -9.20
N LEU A 260 30.36 -5.14 -8.40
CA LEU A 260 31.42 -6.13 -8.37
C LEU A 260 31.27 -7.10 -7.20
N VAL A 261 31.62 -8.36 -7.46
CA VAL A 261 31.75 -9.43 -6.46
C VAL A 261 33.19 -9.96 -6.46
N LEU A 262 33.66 -10.51 -5.35
CA LEU A 262 34.97 -11.14 -5.27
C LEU A 262 34.89 -12.58 -5.77
N ASP A 263 35.54 -12.92 -6.88
CA ASP A 263 35.57 -14.30 -7.38
C ASP A 263 36.46 -15.17 -6.48
N ARG A 264 35.87 -16.17 -5.85
CA ARG A 264 36.56 -17.09 -4.92
C ARG A 264 37.73 -17.83 -5.57
N LYS A 265 37.67 -18.10 -6.87
CA LYS A 265 38.73 -18.85 -7.57
C LYS A 265 39.95 -17.98 -7.85
N THR A 266 39.74 -16.73 -8.24
CA THR A 266 40.82 -15.85 -8.70
C THR A 266 41.25 -14.82 -7.66
N GLY A 267 40.45 -14.59 -6.62
CA GLY A 267 40.66 -13.52 -5.64
C GLY A 267 40.53 -12.12 -6.24
N LYS A 268 39.90 -11.98 -7.41
CA LYS A 268 39.77 -10.71 -8.14
C LYS A 268 38.31 -10.25 -8.19
N PRO A 269 38.06 -8.94 -8.16
CA PRO A 269 36.71 -8.42 -8.37
C PRO A 269 36.27 -8.63 -9.82
N VAL A 270 35.04 -9.06 -10.02
CA VAL A 270 34.40 -9.28 -11.33
C VAL A 270 32.94 -8.85 -11.26
N ALA A 271 32.34 -8.50 -12.41
CA ALA A 271 30.92 -8.15 -12.45
C ALA A 271 30.06 -9.33 -11.96
N PHE A 272 29.02 -9.03 -11.17
CA PHE A 272 28.17 -10.03 -10.52
C PHE A 272 27.45 -10.99 -11.49
N ASP A 273 27.20 -10.51 -12.71
CA ASP A 273 26.50 -11.22 -13.77
C ASP A 273 27.42 -12.01 -14.70
N LYS A 274 28.74 -12.01 -14.44
CA LYS A 274 29.69 -12.82 -15.21
C LYS A 274 29.37 -14.32 -15.03
N PRO A 275 29.24 -15.09 -16.14
CA PRO A 275 28.95 -16.53 -16.06
C PRO A 275 29.99 -17.32 -15.25
N ASN A 276 29.53 -18.35 -14.54
CA ASN A 276 30.35 -19.28 -13.76
C ASN A 276 31.17 -18.65 -12.61
N VAL A 277 30.84 -17.43 -12.17
CA VAL A 277 31.46 -16.81 -10.99
C VAL A 277 30.84 -17.37 -9.72
N LYS A 278 31.71 -17.85 -8.81
CA LYS A 278 31.33 -18.16 -7.43
C LYS A 278 31.92 -17.09 -6.52
N ALA A 279 31.05 -16.30 -5.90
CA ALA A 279 31.49 -15.21 -5.05
C ALA A 279 32.10 -15.73 -3.74
N ASP A 280 33.08 -15.00 -3.20
CA ASP A 280 33.53 -15.13 -1.82
C ASP A 280 32.71 -14.19 -0.94
N MET A 281 31.92 -14.77 -0.03
CA MET A 281 30.97 -14.06 0.84
C MET A 281 31.63 -13.53 2.13
N ALA A 282 32.91 -13.83 2.36
CA ALA A 282 33.66 -13.43 3.55
C ALA A 282 35.02 -12.77 3.23
N GLY A 283 35.42 -12.74 1.96
CA GLY A 283 36.70 -12.17 1.54
C GLY A 283 36.71 -10.64 1.59
N THR A 284 37.88 -10.04 1.81
CA THR A 284 38.08 -8.59 1.73
C THR A 284 38.97 -8.25 0.53
N TYR A 285 38.53 -7.28 -0.28
CA TYR A 285 39.31 -6.79 -1.42
C TYR A 285 39.84 -5.37 -1.14
N LYS A 286 41.12 -5.10 -1.43
CA LYS A 286 41.71 -3.78 -1.28
C LYS A 286 41.95 -3.14 -2.64
N LEU A 287 41.31 -2.00 -2.90
CA LEU A 287 41.53 -1.17 -4.09
C LEU A 287 42.17 0.15 -3.67
N LYS A 288 43.41 0.41 -4.11
CA LYS A 288 44.15 1.64 -3.76
C LYS A 288 44.18 1.93 -2.25
N GLY A 289 44.25 0.89 -1.42
CA GLY A 289 44.26 1.00 0.05
C GLY A 289 42.87 0.96 0.70
N ILE A 290 41.79 1.19 -0.03
CA ILE A 290 40.41 1.14 0.47
C ILE A 290 39.93 -0.31 0.54
N ALA A 291 39.47 -0.74 1.71
CA ALA A 291 38.91 -2.06 1.93
C ALA A 291 37.46 -2.13 1.43
N HIS A 292 37.12 -3.23 0.74
CA HIS A 292 35.78 -3.53 0.26
C HIS A 292 35.38 -4.92 0.76
N ARG A 293 34.18 -5.02 1.34
CA ARG A 293 33.68 -6.24 1.98
C ARG A 293 32.30 -6.62 1.43
N PRO A 294 31.98 -7.91 1.29
CA PRO A 294 30.66 -8.37 0.88
C PRO A 294 29.56 -7.89 1.82
N VAL A 295 28.39 -7.57 1.27
CA VAL A 295 27.17 -7.27 2.04
C VAL A 295 26.90 -8.33 3.12
N PHE A 296 27.08 -9.62 2.80
CA PHE A 296 26.84 -10.70 3.74
C PHE A 296 27.71 -10.62 5.00
N GLN A 297 28.98 -10.24 4.86
CA GLN A 297 29.86 -10.05 6.00
C GLN A 297 29.37 -8.89 6.89
N ILE A 298 29.02 -7.75 6.29
CA ILE A 298 28.49 -6.58 7.01
C ILE A 298 27.18 -6.94 7.73
N LEU A 299 26.33 -7.71 7.06
CA LEU A 299 25.06 -8.21 7.60
C LEU A 299 25.27 -9.10 8.82
N ALA A 300 26.17 -10.09 8.71
CA ALA A 300 26.48 -11.00 9.80
C ALA A 300 27.04 -10.24 11.02
N GLU A 301 27.97 -9.31 10.80
CA GLU A 301 28.52 -8.44 11.85
C GLU A 301 27.44 -7.58 12.53
N LYS A 302 26.45 -7.10 11.79
CA LYS A 302 25.36 -6.26 12.34
C LYS A 302 24.44 -7.04 13.28
N TYR A 303 24.06 -8.27 12.89
CA TYR A 303 23.02 -9.03 13.61
C TYR A 303 23.55 -10.10 14.57
N LEU A 304 24.81 -10.55 14.44
CA LEU A 304 25.46 -11.43 15.41
C LEU A 304 26.02 -10.64 16.60
N THR A 305 25.14 -9.90 17.26
CA THR A 305 25.45 -9.07 18.43
C THR A 305 24.47 -9.37 19.56
N ASP A 306 24.90 -9.11 20.81
CA ASP A 306 24.08 -9.38 22.01
C ASP A 306 22.75 -8.61 22.00
N ALA A 307 22.71 -7.45 21.34
CA ALA A 307 21.51 -6.63 21.19
C ALA A 307 20.35 -7.33 20.48
N HIS A 308 20.63 -8.35 19.66
CA HIS A 308 19.61 -9.12 18.94
C HIS A 308 19.35 -10.49 19.56
N THR A 309 19.92 -10.78 20.74
CA THR A 309 19.64 -12.04 21.41
C THR A 309 18.17 -12.11 21.86
N PRO A 310 17.56 -13.30 21.87
CA PRO A 310 16.22 -13.50 22.43
C PRO A 310 16.07 -12.95 23.85
N GLU A 311 17.12 -13.05 24.69
CA GLU A 311 17.17 -12.47 26.03
C GLU A 311 17.04 -10.95 26.03
N ALA A 312 17.76 -10.27 25.13
CA ALA A 312 17.77 -8.81 25.08
C ALA A 312 16.42 -8.20 24.65
N VAL A 313 15.66 -8.91 23.81
CA VAL A 313 14.42 -8.37 23.23
C VAL A 313 13.13 -8.87 23.90
N ALA A 314 13.21 -9.92 24.72
CA ALA A 314 12.04 -10.65 25.22
C ALA A 314 11.02 -9.77 25.96
N GLU A 315 11.52 -8.92 26.86
CA GLU A 315 10.67 -8.03 27.68
C GLU A 315 9.92 -7.02 26.82
N GLN A 316 10.62 -6.34 25.91
CA GLN A 316 10.02 -5.34 25.03
C GLN A 316 8.97 -5.97 24.09
N CYS A 317 9.30 -7.13 23.52
CA CYS A 317 8.38 -7.86 22.63
C CYS A 317 7.15 -8.43 23.37
N GLY A 318 7.23 -8.63 24.69
CA GLY A 318 6.22 -9.38 25.43
C GLY A 318 6.24 -10.89 25.08
N ILE A 319 7.39 -11.42 24.64
CA ILE A 319 7.57 -12.81 24.22
C ILE A 319 8.80 -13.37 24.92
N SER A 320 8.65 -14.47 25.67
CA SER A 320 9.78 -15.10 26.35
C SER A 320 10.91 -15.50 25.38
N ALA A 321 12.16 -15.34 25.82
CA ALA A 321 13.35 -15.73 25.04
C ALA A 321 13.30 -17.19 24.55
N GLU A 322 12.85 -18.13 25.40
CA GLU A 322 12.69 -19.55 25.04
C GLU A 322 11.76 -19.73 23.84
N ARG A 323 10.64 -19.01 23.83
CA ARG A 323 9.66 -19.07 22.73
C ARG A 323 10.23 -18.51 21.43
N ILE A 324 11.00 -17.41 21.48
CA ILE A 324 11.68 -16.84 20.31
C ILE A 324 12.68 -17.87 19.74
N LYS A 325 13.53 -18.46 20.58
CA LYS A 325 14.49 -19.51 20.18
C LYS A 325 13.79 -20.71 19.54
N ARG A 326 12.71 -21.19 20.15
CA ARG A 326 11.93 -22.31 19.61
C ARG A 326 11.35 -21.99 18.24
N ILE A 327 10.78 -20.79 18.04
CA ILE A 327 10.25 -20.36 16.73
C ILE A 327 11.37 -20.29 15.70
N ALA A 328 12.54 -19.73 16.04
CA ALA A 328 13.69 -19.69 15.15
C ALA A 328 14.18 -21.09 14.77
N ALA A 329 14.26 -22.01 15.74
CA ALA A 329 14.64 -23.41 15.49
C ALA A 329 13.61 -24.14 14.61
N GLU A 330 12.32 -23.87 14.79
CA GLU A 330 11.25 -24.44 13.96
C GLU A 330 11.31 -23.90 12.53
N LEU A 331 11.55 -22.60 12.34
CA LEU A 331 11.78 -22.00 11.02
C LEU A 331 12.97 -22.66 10.32
N ALA A 332 14.09 -22.83 11.04
CA ALA A 332 15.26 -23.52 10.50
C ALA A 332 14.95 -24.98 10.14
N HIS A 333 14.25 -25.71 11.00
CA HIS A 333 13.90 -27.10 10.75
C HIS A 333 13.04 -27.24 9.49
N VAL A 334 11.93 -26.50 9.40
CA VAL A 334 11.01 -26.59 8.26
C VAL A 334 11.66 -26.10 6.97
N ALA A 335 12.51 -25.06 7.02
CA ALA A 335 13.19 -24.57 5.82
C ALA A 335 14.23 -25.57 5.29
N PHE A 336 15.08 -26.15 6.16
CA PHE A 336 16.28 -26.87 5.73
C PHE A 336 16.20 -28.39 5.86
N GLU A 337 15.43 -28.93 6.79
CA GLU A 337 15.30 -30.39 6.99
C GLU A 337 14.07 -30.97 6.24
N GLU A 338 13.15 -30.10 5.85
CA GLU A 338 11.89 -30.45 5.20
C GLU A 338 11.79 -29.94 3.74
N GLU A 339 12.94 -29.69 3.11
CA GLU A 339 13.12 -29.19 1.75
C GLU A 339 12.18 -29.87 0.72
N ILE A 340 11.64 -29.05 -0.18
CA ILE A 340 10.83 -29.52 -1.31
C ILE A 340 11.69 -29.49 -2.57
N THR A 341 11.61 -30.55 -3.38
CA THR A 341 12.22 -30.58 -4.70
C THR A 341 11.16 -30.86 -5.75
N ILE A 342 11.11 -30.06 -6.81
CA ILE A 342 10.30 -30.32 -8.00
C ILE A 342 11.25 -30.63 -9.17
N ASP A 343 11.03 -31.77 -9.83
CA ASP A 343 11.79 -32.20 -11.01
C ASP A 343 11.33 -31.45 -12.28
N GLN A 344 11.43 -30.12 -12.24
CA GLN A 344 11.11 -29.21 -13.35
C GLN A 344 12.39 -28.50 -13.81
N PRO A 345 12.92 -28.82 -15.00
CA PRO A 345 14.07 -28.12 -15.55
C PRO A 345 13.72 -26.66 -15.87
N TRP A 346 14.70 -25.76 -15.68
CA TRP A 346 14.58 -24.35 -16.04
C TRP A 346 15.95 -23.73 -16.33
N THR A 347 15.96 -22.58 -17.00
CA THR A 347 17.18 -21.82 -17.29
C THR A 347 17.14 -20.48 -16.59
N ASP A 348 18.21 -20.16 -15.88
CA ASP A 348 18.30 -18.87 -15.18
C ASP A 348 18.76 -17.73 -16.09
N TRP A 349 18.75 -16.52 -15.55
CA TRP A 349 19.13 -15.28 -16.21
C TRP A 349 20.62 -15.21 -16.63
N LYS A 350 21.48 -16.09 -16.11
CA LYS A 350 22.88 -16.23 -16.52
C LYS A 350 23.05 -17.29 -17.63
N GLY A 351 21.97 -17.95 -18.04
CA GLY A 351 21.98 -19.04 -19.02
C GLY A 351 22.35 -20.40 -18.42
N GLU A 352 22.41 -20.52 -17.09
CA GLU A 352 22.71 -21.78 -16.42
C GLU A 352 21.45 -22.65 -16.34
N LYS A 353 21.60 -23.94 -16.68
CA LYS A 353 20.49 -24.90 -16.66
C LYS A 353 20.41 -25.60 -15.31
N HIS A 354 19.20 -25.64 -14.77
CA HIS A 354 18.84 -26.35 -13.55
C HIS A 354 17.95 -27.52 -13.93
N ASN A 355 18.22 -28.69 -13.34
CA ASN A 355 17.37 -29.87 -13.56
C ASN A 355 16.14 -29.88 -12.63
N LYS A 356 16.19 -29.08 -11.55
CA LYS A 356 15.23 -29.11 -10.45
C LYS A 356 14.98 -27.72 -9.88
N MET A 357 13.85 -27.56 -9.21
CA MET A 357 13.51 -26.40 -8.40
C MET A 357 13.53 -26.78 -6.93
N ILE A 358 14.41 -26.13 -6.16
CA ILE A 358 14.58 -26.37 -4.72
C ILE A 358 13.75 -25.37 -3.92
N GLY A 359 13.00 -25.88 -2.95
CA GLY A 359 12.01 -25.15 -2.17
C GLY A 359 12.24 -25.20 -0.68
N ARG A 360 11.93 -24.09 -0.02
CA ARG A 360 11.97 -23.90 1.43
C ARG A 360 10.51 -23.70 1.88
N PRO A 361 9.85 -24.70 2.47
CA PRO A 361 8.39 -24.68 2.66
C PRO A 361 7.89 -23.83 3.83
N VAL A 362 8.52 -22.67 4.01
CA VAL A 362 8.11 -21.62 4.95
C VAL A 362 7.59 -20.45 4.13
N ALA A 363 6.36 -20.04 4.38
CA ALA A 363 5.77 -18.88 3.71
C ALA A 363 5.32 -17.83 4.74
N PHE A 364 5.30 -16.58 4.30
CA PHE A 364 4.95 -15.45 5.15
C PHE A 364 3.86 -14.60 4.51
N HIS A 365 3.13 -13.88 5.34
CA HIS A 365 2.23 -12.82 4.92
C HIS A 365 2.16 -11.73 5.99
N ALA A 366 2.09 -10.48 5.59
CA ALA A 366 1.98 -9.37 6.52
C ALA A 366 1.25 -8.18 5.94
N MET A 367 0.70 -7.34 6.83
CA MET A 367 -0.06 -6.14 6.46
C MET A 367 0.11 -4.99 7.46
N ARG A 368 -0.82 -4.04 7.43
CA ARG A 368 -0.83 -2.76 8.15
C ARG A 368 -0.44 -2.84 9.62
N GLY A 369 -0.73 -3.95 10.33
CA GLY A 369 -0.42 -4.06 11.75
C GLY A 369 1.06 -3.88 12.09
N ILE A 370 1.97 -4.26 11.17
CA ILE A 370 3.42 -4.05 11.35
C ILE A 370 3.94 -2.82 10.59
N SER A 371 3.17 -2.29 9.64
CA SER A 371 3.63 -1.23 8.75
C SER A 371 3.14 0.16 9.14
N ALA A 372 2.04 0.28 9.88
CA ALA A 372 1.40 1.54 10.27
C ALA A 372 2.01 2.12 11.56
N HIS A 373 3.35 2.17 11.60
CA HIS A 373 4.18 2.75 12.66
C HIS A 373 5.32 3.55 12.01
N SER A 374 5.92 4.50 12.72
CA SER A 374 7.04 5.28 12.15
C SER A 374 8.29 4.42 11.89
N ASN A 375 8.46 3.30 12.60
CA ASN A 375 9.48 2.27 12.34
C ASN A 375 9.02 1.17 11.36
N GLY A 376 7.82 1.31 10.79
CA GLY A 376 7.15 0.29 9.99
C GLY A 376 7.88 -0.03 8.69
N PHE A 377 8.56 0.95 8.07
CA PHE A 377 9.36 0.72 6.87
C PHE A 377 10.50 -0.28 7.13
N GLN A 378 11.33 -0.02 8.15
CA GLN A 378 12.44 -0.92 8.50
C GLN A 378 11.94 -2.27 9.04
N THR A 379 10.83 -2.30 9.79
CA THR A 379 10.19 -3.54 10.23
C THR A 379 9.75 -4.43 9.06
N CYS A 380 9.11 -3.84 8.03
CA CYS A 380 8.74 -4.59 6.83
C CYS A 380 9.97 -5.11 6.09
N ARG A 381 11.04 -4.30 5.99
CA ARG A 381 12.31 -4.76 5.39
C ARG A 381 12.94 -5.92 6.17
N ALA A 382 12.89 -5.90 7.51
CA ALA A 382 13.38 -7.00 8.34
C ALA A 382 12.61 -8.30 8.05
N LEU A 383 11.29 -8.24 7.87
CA LEU A 383 10.48 -9.41 7.51
C LEU A 383 10.82 -9.95 6.11
N HIS A 384 11.05 -9.06 5.15
CA HIS A 384 11.51 -9.44 3.81
C HIS A 384 12.91 -10.06 3.85
N LEU A 385 13.81 -9.51 4.67
CA LEU A 385 15.14 -10.05 4.89
C LEU A 385 15.08 -11.46 5.49
N LEU A 386 14.24 -11.71 6.51
CA LEU A 386 14.06 -13.03 7.11
C LEU A 386 13.67 -14.08 6.06
N GLN A 387 12.70 -13.76 5.20
CA GLN A 387 12.27 -14.65 4.11
C GLN A 387 13.42 -14.99 3.16
N ILE A 388 14.20 -13.98 2.79
CA ILE A 388 15.31 -14.11 1.85
C ILE A 388 16.45 -14.93 2.47
N LEU A 389 16.77 -14.74 3.76
CA LEU A 389 17.79 -15.52 4.47
C LEU A 389 17.42 -17.00 4.57
N LEU A 390 16.14 -17.32 4.69
CA LEU A 390 15.64 -18.69 4.63
C LEU A 390 15.66 -19.29 3.20
N GLY A 391 15.86 -18.47 2.16
CA GLY A 391 15.73 -18.90 0.77
C GLY A 391 14.29 -19.14 0.32
N SER A 392 13.31 -18.51 0.99
CA SER A 392 11.88 -18.86 0.91
C SER A 392 11.03 -17.98 -0.03
N VAL A 393 11.66 -17.20 -0.91
CA VAL A 393 10.98 -16.29 -1.84
C VAL A 393 11.20 -16.77 -3.28
N GLU A 394 10.12 -16.84 -4.05
CA GLU A 394 10.08 -17.37 -5.41
C GLU A 394 10.54 -18.83 -5.52
N VAL A 395 10.29 -19.63 -4.49
CA VAL A 395 10.62 -21.07 -4.44
C VAL A 395 9.40 -21.92 -4.09
N PRO A 396 9.40 -23.23 -4.39
CA PRO A 396 8.35 -24.15 -3.96
C PRO A 396 8.10 -24.10 -2.45
N GLY A 397 6.83 -23.98 -2.06
CA GLY A 397 6.42 -23.88 -0.65
C GLY A 397 6.68 -22.53 0.02
N GLY A 398 7.29 -21.57 -0.68
CA GLY A 398 7.57 -20.22 -0.19
C GLY A 398 6.57 -19.16 -0.64
N PHE A 399 6.97 -17.89 -0.58
CA PHE A 399 6.21 -16.77 -1.15
C PHE A 399 6.42 -16.67 -2.67
N ARG A 400 5.38 -16.34 -3.45
CA ARG A 400 5.42 -16.21 -4.91
C ARG A 400 4.85 -14.87 -5.36
N PHE A 401 5.52 -14.17 -6.26
CA PHE A 401 5.03 -12.97 -6.90
C PHE A 401 3.95 -13.26 -7.96
N LYS A 402 3.03 -12.32 -8.05
CA LYS A 402 2.01 -12.16 -9.08
C LYS A 402 2.56 -11.21 -10.16
N PRO A 403 2.38 -11.50 -11.46
CA PRO A 403 2.63 -10.50 -12.50
C PRO A 403 1.85 -9.20 -12.21
N THR A 404 2.38 -8.01 -12.46
CA THR A 404 3.60 -7.71 -13.21
C THR A 404 4.90 -7.71 -12.39
N TYR A 405 4.86 -8.21 -11.15
CA TYR A 405 5.98 -8.22 -10.22
C TYR A 405 6.72 -9.57 -10.22
N PRO A 406 7.97 -9.62 -9.72
CA PRO A 406 8.74 -8.53 -9.13
C PRO A 406 9.41 -7.63 -10.16
N LYS A 407 9.68 -6.38 -9.79
CA LYS A 407 10.41 -5.39 -10.61
C LYS A 407 11.54 -4.74 -9.81
N PRO A 408 12.71 -4.47 -10.43
CA PRO A 408 13.71 -3.61 -9.81
C PRO A 408 13.13 -2.24 -9.51
N VAL A 409 13.57 -1.61 -8.42
CA VAL A 409 13.12 -0.25 -8.06
C VAL A 409 13.45 0.77 -9.15
N GLU A 410 14.54 0.55 -9.88
CA GLU A 410 15.01 1.36 -11.00
C GLU A 410 14.11 1.26 -12.25
N ALA A 411 13.25 0.23 -12.34
CA ALA A 411 12.25 0.11 -13.39
C ALA A 411 10.97 0.91 -13.09
N HIS A 412 10.84 1.47 -11.88
CA HIS A 412 9.75 2.37 -11.53
C HIS A 412 10.11 3.83 -11.87
N PRO A 413 9.11 4.68 -12.17
CA PRO A 413 9.37 6.10 -12.33
C PRO A 413 9.87 6.71 -11.02
N LYS A 414 10.65 7.79 -11.16
CA LYS A 414 10.99 8.72 -10.09
C LYS A 414 9.86 9.76 -9.92
N PRO A 415 9.67 10.33 -8.72
CA PRO A 415 8.64 11.35 -8.52
C PRO A 415 8.97 12.63 -9.31
N HIS A 416 7.94 13.29 -9.84
CA HIS A 416 8.06 14.59 -10.50
C HIS A 416 7.15 15.60 -9.79
N CYS A 417 7.66 16.81 -9.57
CA CYS A 417 6.92 17.89 -8.91
C CYS A 417 7.13 19.26 -9.54
N ALA A 418 7.99 19.39 -10.55
CA ALA A 418 8.30 20.67 -11.18
C ALA A 418 7.08 21.23 -11.93
N VAL A 419 6.66 22.43 -11.56
CA VAL A 419 5.44 23.06 -12.07
C VAL A 419 5.75 24.01 -13.24
N THR A 420 4.90 23.97 -14.27
CA THR A 420 4.91 24.96 -15.36
C THR A 420 3.46 25.37 -15.67
N PRO A 421 3.05 26.63 -15.39
CA PRO A 421 1.69 27.08 -15.64
C PRO A 421 1.25 26.86 -17.09
N GLY A 422 0.01 26.37 -17.27
CA GLY A 422 -0.57 26.03 -18.57
C GLY A 422 -0.05 24.74 -19.21
N ALA A 423 0.93 24.06 -18.63
CA ALA A 423 1.55 22.86 -19.20
C ALA A 423 1.35 21.61 -18.31
N PRO A 424 1.41 20.39 -18.89
CA PRO A 424 1.47 19.16 -18.12
C PRO A 424 2.70 19.07 -17.22
N LEU A 425 2.61 18.25 -16.19
CA LEU A 425 3.73 17.85 -15.37
C LEU A 425 4.68 16.93 -16.17
N ASN A 426 6.00 17.12 -16.01
CA ASN A 426 7.03 16.44 -16.80
C ASN A 426 7.06 14.90 -16.66
N GLY A 427 6.40 14.35 -15.65
CA GLY A 427 6.32 12.92 -15.40
C GLY A 427 5.29 12.59 -14.32
N PRO A 428 5.21 11.31 -13.90
CA PRO A 428 4.31 10.88 -12.83
C PRO A 428 4.65 11.55 -11.48
N HIS A 429 3.60 11.90 -10.73
CA HIS A 429 3.74 12.50 -9.39
C HIS A 429 4.40 11.58 -8.36
N LEU A 430 4.11 10.29 -8.48
CA LEU A 430 4.51 9.25 -7.55
C LEU A 430 5.61 8.40 -8.16
N GLY A 431 6.49 7.87 -7.32
CA GLY A 431 7.63 7.09 -7.76
C GLY A 431 8.48 6.60 -6.60
N TYR A 432 9.68 6.13 -6.92
CA TYR A 432 10.65 5.64 -5.96
C TYR A 432 11.94 6.46 -6.08
N VAL A 433 12.38 7.05 -4.97
CA VAL A 433 13.62 7.84 -4.91
C VAL A 433 14.84 6.93 -4.88
N LEU A 434 15.89 7.25 -5.64
CA LEU A 434 17.15 6.49 -5.66
C LEU A 434 18.29 7.21 -4.93
N GLY A 435 18.01 8.39 -4.38
CA GLY A 435 18.90 9.22 -3.58
C GLY A 435 18.27 10.60 -3.30
N PRO A 436 18.97 11.47 -2.52
CA PRO A 436 18.54 12.83 -2.23
C PRO A 436 18.22 13.70 -3.46
N GLU A 437 18.86 13.42 -4.60
CA GLU A 437 18.66 14.11 -5.87
C GLU A 437 17.24 13.95 -6.45
N ASP A 438 16.48 12.95 -5.99
CA ASP A 438 15.12 12.67 -6.46
C ASP A 438 14.03 13.29 -5.55
N LEU A 439 14.41 14.07 -4.53
CA LEU A 439 13.46 14.72 -3.62
C LEU A 439 12.68 15.86 -4.31
N CYS A 440 11.44 16.06 -3.88
CA CYS A 440 10.54 17.10 -4.37
C CYS A 440 10.66 18.38 -3.55
N LEU A 441 11.83 19.04 -3.65
CA LEU A 441 12.16 20.27 -2.94
C LEU A 441 12.23 21.47 -3.91
N ALA A 442 11.86 22.64 -3.43
CA ALA A 442 12.12 23.91 -4.10
C ALA A 442 13.59 24.33 -3.89
N ASP A 443 14.03 25.36 -4.61
CA ASP A 443 15.43 25.85 -4.55
C ASP A 443 15.84 26.30 -3.13
N ASP A 444 14.88 26.74 -2.30
CA ASP A 444 15.09 27.12 -0.90
C ASP A 444 15.02 25.94 0.09
N GLY A 445 14.81 24.71 -0.41
CA GLY A 445 14.69 23.50 0.39
C GLY A 445 13.28 23.23 0.95
N SER A 446 12.30 24.10 0.68
CA SER A 446 10.91 23.88 1.08
C SER A 446 10.23 22.79 0.24
N ALA A 447 9.12 22.24 0.73
CA ALA A 447 8.37 21.23 0.01
C ALA A 447 7.65 21.82 -1.22
N VAL A 448 7.73 21.15 -2.38
CA VAL A 448 6.96 21.56 -3.57
C VAL A 448 5.50 21.10 -3.49
N ARG A 449 5.26 19.97 -2.82
CA ARG A 449 3.94 19.36 -2.72
C ARG A 449 3.25 19.73 -1.41
N ILE A 450 1.93 19.95 -1.47
CA ILE A 450 1.09 20.25 -0.30
C ILE A 450 1.06 19.10 0.71
N ASP A 451 1.22 17.85 0.27
CA ASP A 451 1.28 16.68 1.16
C ASP A 451 2.68 16.45 1.75
N LYS A 452 3.68 17.27 1.39
CA LYS A 452 5.09 17.14 1.79
C LYS A 452 5.70 15.76 1.49
N ALA A 453 5.16 15.04 0.51
CA ALA A 453 5.74 13.79 0.05
C ALA A 453 7.09 14.03 -0.66
N PHE A 454 8.02 13.09 -0.51
CA PHE A 454 9.37 13.11 -1.09
C PHE A 454 10.21 14.29 -0.61
N THR A 455 10.11 14.63 0.68
CA THR A 455 10.96 15.62 1.36
C THR A 455 11.94 14.93 2.31
N TRP A 456 12.81 15.68 2.98
CA TRP A 456 13.69 15.12 4.01
C TRP A 456 12.95 14.51 5.21
N GLU A 457 11.73 14.99 5.51
CA GLU A 457 10.87 14.42 6.54
C GLU A 457 10.31 13.06 6.10
N ASN A 458 9.97 12.93 4.82
CA ASN A 458 9.26 11.77 4.26
C ASN A 458 9.83 11.33 2.90
N PRO A 459 11.12 10.93 2.81
CA PRO A 459 11.78 10.75 1.51
C PRO A 459 11.22 9.55 0.74
N MET A 460 10.75 8.53 1.45
CA MET A 460 10.32 7.24 0.88
C MET A 460 8.79 7.13 0.71
N SER A 461 8.08 8.26 0.60
CA SER A 461 6.61 8.32 0.52
C SER A 461 6.06 7.97 -0.87
N ALA A 462 6.36 6.76 -1.38
CA ALA A 462 6.06 6.32 -2.74
C ALA A 462 4.58 6.42 -3.17
N HIS A 463 3.65 6.52 -2.21
CA HIS A 463 2.22 6.66 -2.46
C HIS A 463 1.64 8.03 -2.02
N GLY A 464 2.48 9.04 -1.80
CA GLY A 464 2.09 10.35 -1.26
C GLY A 464 1.59 10.28 0.19
N LEU A 465 1.09 11.41 0.72
CA LEU A 465 0.67 11.53 2.13
C LEU A 465 -0.69 12.23 2.27
N MET A 466 -1.74 11.63 1.69
CA MET A 466 -3.10 12.20 1.69
C MET A 466 -3.62 12.63 3.08
N HIS A 467 -3.17 11.98 4.16
CA HIS A 467 -3.59 12.32 5.53
C HIS A 467 -3.11 13.70 6.01
N MET A 468 -2.08 14.27 5.36
CA MET A 468 -1.51 15.58 5.68
C MET A 468 -2.15 16.74 4.90
N VAL A 469 -2.95 16.45 3.87
CA VAL A 469 -3.36 17.47 2.89
C VAL A 469 -4.24 18.55 3.51
N ILE A 470 -5.20 18.18 4.37
CA ILE A 470 -6.12 19.16 4.97
C ILE A 470 -5.40 20.01 6.00
N SER A 471 -4.56 19.42 6.85
CA SER A 471 -3.77 20.15 7.84
C SER A 471 -2.81 21.14 7.17
N ASN A 472 -2.12 20.71 6.11
CA ASN A 472 -1.18 21.55 5.38
C ASN A 472 -1.89 22.65 4.57
N ALA A 473 -3.02 22.35 3.95
CA ALA A 473 -3.85 23.34 3.27
C ALA A 473 -4.40 24.40 4.23
N HIS A 474 -4.87 23.98 5.40
CA HIS A 474 -5.34 24.87 6.46
C HIS A 474 -4.20 25.74 7.00
N ALA A 475 -3.05 25.15 7.32
CA ALA A 475 -1.87 25.88 7.78
C ALA A 475 -1.35 26.84 6.69
N GLY A 476 -1.45 26.47 5.42
CA GLY A 476 -0.78 27.14 4.32
C GLY A 476 0.71 26.82 4.27
N ASP A 477 1.06 25.58 4.63
CA ASP A 477 2.43 25.09 4.71
C ASP A 477 2.57 23.85 3.82
N PRO A 478 3.33 23.91 2.72
CA PRO A 478 4.24 25.00 2.33
C PRO A 478 3.55 26.25 1.74
N TYR A 479 2.28 26.16 1.34
CA TYR A 479 1.52 27.28 0.78
C TYR A 479 0.01 27.07 0.92
N LYS A 480 -0.77 28.15 0.80
CA LYS A 480 -2.24 28.06 0.66
C LYS A 480 -2.63 27.51 -0.70
N ILE A 481 -3.65 26.65 -0.74
CA ILE A 481 -4.29 26.17 -1.97
C ILE A 481 -5.58 26.95 -2.25
N ASP A 482 -6.04 26.94 -3.50
CA ASP A 482 -7.29 27.58 -3.91
C ASP A 482 -8.45 26.58 -3.96
N THR A 483 -8.16 25.34 -4.38
CA THR A 483 -9.18 24.28 -4.51
C THR A 483 -8.64 22.95 -4.01
N LEU A 484 -9.40 22.33 -3.09
CA LEU A 484 -9.27 20.94 -2.69
C LEU A 484 -10.28 20.10 -3.48
N PHE A 485 -9.80 19.19 -4.34
CA PHE A 485 -10.63 18.28 -5.10
C PHE A 485 -10.42 16.85 -4.60
N MET A 486 -11.48 16.22 -4.11
CA MET A 486 -11.42 14.91 -3.50
C MET A 486 -12.43 13.91 -4.08
N TYR A 487 -12.05 12.64 -4.14
CA TYR A 487 -12.91 11.56 -4.67
C TYR A 487 -12.86 10.32 -3.77
N MET A 488 -14.00 9.79 -3.34
CA MET A 488 -14.12 8.56 -2.52
C MET A 488 -13.25 8.56 -1.24
N ALA A 489 -13.05 9.72 -0.61
CA ALA A 489 -12.16 9.92 0.53
C ALA A 489 -12.88 10.64 1.67
N ASN A 490 -13.35 9.86 2.66
CA ASN A 490 -14.10 10.38 3.81
C ASN A 490 -13.18 11.01 4.88
N MET A 491 -12.46 12.08 4.52
CA MET A 491 -11.41 12.68 5.34
C MET A 491 -11.95 13.47 6.53
N SER A 492 -13.18 13.95 6.51
CA SER A 492 -13.82 14.56 7.69
C SER A 492 -14.15 13.55 8.79
N TRP A 493 -13.89 12.25 8.58
CA TRP A 493 -14.26 11.19 9.51
C TRP A 493 -13.18 10.09 9.60
N ASN A 494 -13.43 8.89 9.08
CA ASN A 494 -12.59 7.72 9.37
C ASN A 494 -11.28 7.64 8.55
N SER A 495 -11.07 8.53 7.58
CA SER A 495 -9.84 8.56 6.77
C SER A 495 -8.79 9.53 7.29
N SER A 496 -9.15 10.41 8.24
CA SER A 496 -8.20 11.26 8.97
C SER A 496 -7.63 10.55 10.19
N MET A 497 -6.47 11.01 10.66
CA MET A 497 -5.96 10.61 11.96
C MET A 497 -6.75 11.32 13.06
N ASN A 498 -6.99 12.64 12.97
CA ASN A 498 -7.82 13.40 13.91
C ASN A 498 -9.14 13.92 13.29
N SER A 499 -10.23 13.18 13.43
CA SER A 499 -11.51 13.54 12.80
C SER A 499 -12.10 14.87 13.29
N THR A 500 -11.96 15.19 14.59
CA THR A 500 -12.52 16.42 15.15
C THR A 500 -11.81 17.65 14.57
N LYS A 501 -10.47 17.66 14.63
CA LYS A 501 -9.69 18.79 14.12
C LYS A 501 -9.81 18.95 12.61
N VAL A 502 -9.90 17.86 11.86
CA VAL A 502 -10.13 17.96 10.42
C VAL A 502 -11.47 18.62 10.10
N MET A 503 -12.54 18.31 10.83
CA MET A 503 -13.82 19.01 10.64
C MET A 503 -13.72 20.50 10.97
N ASP A 504 -13.04 20.86 12.08
CA ASP A 504 -12.78 22.26 12.44
C ASP A 504 -12.06 22.99 11.30
N MET A 505 -10.93 22.43 10.83
CA MET A 505 -10.10 22.99 9.76
C MET A 505 -10.86 23.16 8.43
N LEU A 506 -11.78 22.25 8.12
CA LEU A 506 -12.62 22.37 6.92
C LEU A 506 -13.59 23.55 7.02
N THR A 507 -14.01 23.93 8.22
CA THR A 507 -15.02 25.00 8.47
C THR A 507 -14.43 26.34 8.91
N ASP A 508 -13.16 26.38 9.31
CA ASP A 508 -12.51 27.59 9.78
C ASP A 508 -12.55 28.71 8.74
N LYS A 509 -12.72 29.94 9.26
CA LYS A 509 -12.72 31.17 8.49
C LYS A 509 -11.60 32.10 8.95
N ASP A 510 -11.05 32.87 8.02
CA ASP A 510 -10.09 33.93 8.31
C ASP A 510 -10.77 35.15 8.98
N ALA A 511 -9.97 36.17 9.30
CA ALA A 511 -10.47 37.40 9.92
C ALA A 511 -11.42 38.20 9.01
N GLN A 512 -11.47 37.90 7.72
CA GLN A 512 -12.33 38.52 6.72
C GLN A 512 -13.63 37.71 6.50
N GLY A 513 -13.76 36.56 7.16
CA GLY A 513 -14.93 35.69 7.04
C GLY A 513 -14.88 34.72 5.86
N ASN A 514 -13.77 34.65 5.12
CA ASN A 514 -13.59 33.66 4.05
C ASN A 514 -13.13 32.33 4.65
N TYR A 515 -13.54 31.20 4.07
CA TYR A 515 -13.01 29.91 4.50
C TYR A 515 -11.51 29.82 4.24
N VAL A 516 -10.77 29.27 5.20
CA VAL A 516 -9.31 29.12 5.11
C VAL A 516 -8.92 28.20 3.94
N ILE A 517 -9.69 27.12 3.71
CA ILE A 517 -9.66 26.34 2.48
C ILE A 517 -10.77 26.88 1.57
N PRO A 518 -10.46 27.62 0.49
CA PRO A 518 -11.46 28.42 -0.20
C PRO A 518 -12.55 27.58 -0.86
N ASN A 519 -12.16 26.60 -1.69
CA ASN A 519 -13.10 25.78 -2.46
C ASN A 519 -12.84 24.27 -2.26
N ILE A 520 -13.92 23.51 -2.14
CA ILE A 520 -13.90 22.05 -2.01
C ILE A 520 -14.84 21.43 -3.03
N ILE A 521 -14.27 20.69 -3.99
CA ILE A 521 -15.01 19.84 -4.92
C ILE A 521 -14.92 18.41 -4.38
N TYR A 522 -16.06 17.73 -4.24
CA TYR A 522 -16.08 16.35 -3.74
C TYR A 522 -16.93 15.44 -4.62
N SER A 523 -16.43 14.24 -4.88
CA SER A 523 -17.17 13.19 -5.57
C SER A 523 -17.26 11.93 -4.72
N ASP A 524 -18.48 11.42 -4.59
CA ASP A 524 -18.81 10.19 -3.87
C ASP A 524 -20.12 9.61 -4.44
N ALA A 525 -20.33 8.31 -4.27
CA ALA A 525 -21.61 7.69 -4.62
C ALA A 525 -22.64 7.84 -3.48
N TYR A 526 -22.17 8.10 -2.26
CA TYR A 526 -23.00 8.15 -1.05
C TYR A 526 -22.80 9.45 -0.27
N SER A 527 -23.83 9.84 0.47
CA SER A 527 -23.84 10.97 1.40
C SER A 527 -23.04 10.65 2.67
N SER A 528 -21.72 10.56 2.52
CA SER A 528 -20.74 10.36 3.60
C SER A 528 -20.56 11.62 4.44
N GLU A 529 -19.86 11.54 5.57
CA GLU A 529 -19.58 12.72 6.41
C GLU A 529 -18.89 13.85 5.66
N MET A 530 -18.05 13.52 4.66
CA MET A 530 -17.32 14.51 3.86
C MET A 530 -18.24 15.36 2.97
N VAL A 531 -19.39 14.81 2.54
CA VAL A 531 -20.33 15.53 1.67
C VAL A 531 -20.77 16.87 2.27
N ALA A 532 -21.01 16.91 3.59
CA ALA A 532 -21.44 18.14 4.27
C ALA A 532 -20.42 19.28 4.24
N PHE A 533 -19.15 19.01 3.89
CA PHE A 533 -18.07 19.99 3.88
C PHE A 533 -17.71 20.49 2.47
N ALA A 534 -18.29 19.92 1.41
CA ALA A 534 -17.99 20.34 0.05
C ALA A 534 -18.78 21.59 -0.36
N ASP A 535 -18.22 22.33 -1.32
CA ASP A 535 -18.89 23.45 -1.99
C ASP A 535 -19.62 22.98 -3.26
N LEU A 536 -19.02 22.03 -3.97
CA LEU A 536 -19.58 21.38 -5.16
C LEU A 536 -19.51 19.85 -5.01
N ILE A 537 -20.65 19.18 -5.20
CA ILE A 537 -20.75 17.72 -5.21
C ILE A 537 -20.96 17.22 -6.63
N LEU A 538 -20.09 16.31 -7.05
CA LEU A 538 -20.17 15.58 -8.32
C LEU A 538 -20.57 14.12 -8.01
N PRO A 539 -21.86 13.75 -8.09
CA PRO A 539 -22.32 12.45 -7.61
C PRO A 539 -21.89 11.31 -8.53
N ASP A 540 -21.26 10.29 -7.94
CA ASP A 540 -20.74 9.12 -8.63
C ASP A 540 -21.79 8.00 -8.74
N THR A 541 -21.60 7.11 -9.72
CA THR A 541 -22.37 5.89 -9.89
C THR A 541 -21.90 4.80 -8.92
N THR A 542 -22.81 3.87 -8.59
CA THR A 542 -22.43 2.66 -7.85
C THR A 542 -21.71 1.66 -8.77
N TYR A 543 -21.10 0.64 -8.17
CA TYR A 543 -20.31 -0.36 -8.91
C TYR A 543 -21.13 -1.25 -9.87
N LEU A 544 -22.46 -1.17 -9.85
CA LEU A 544 -23.37 -1.88 -10.77
C LEU A 544 -23.87 -1.01 -11.93
N GLU A 545 -23.54 0.28 -11.91
CA GLU A 545 -24.11 1.32 -12.77
C GLU A 545 -23.05 1.93 -13.71
N ARG A 546 -21.88 1.29 -13.86
CA ARG A 546 -20.76 1.88 -14.61
C ARG A 546 -19.83 0.88 -15.28
N HIS A 547 -19.20 1.35 -16.34
CA HIS A 547 -17.97 0.75 -16.85
C HIS A 547 -16.81 1.07 -15.91
N ASP A 548 -15.98 0.06 -15.63
CA ASP A 548 -14.77 0.16 -14.83
C ASP A 548 -13.76 -0.89 -15.31
N CYS A 549 -12.47 -0.70 -15.06
CA CYS A 549 -11.46 -1.72 -15.38
C CYS A 549 -10.52 -1.94 -14.20
N ILE A 550 -10.14 -3.19 -13.99
CA ILE A 550 -9.16 -3.62 -13.00
C ILE A 550 -7.86 -3.90 -13.74
N SER A 551 -7.19 -2.80 -14.09
CA SER A 551 -6.10 -2.76 -15.05
C SER A 551 -4.77 -3.31 -14.52
N LEU A 552 -3.94 -3.81 -15.43
CA LEU A 552 -2.50 -4.04 -15.19
C LEU A 552 -1.71 -2.74 -14.91
N LEU A 553 -2.23 -1.59 -15.36
CA LEU A 553 -1.64 -0.26 -15.11
C LEU A 553 -1.89 0.26 -13.69
N ASP A 554 -2.91 -0.31 -13.04
CA ASP A 554 -3.30 0.02 -11.68
C ASP A 554 -2.95 -1.14 -10.75
N ARG A 555 -3.96 -1.97 -10.46
CA ARG A 555 -3.86 -3.08 -9.54
C ARG A 555 -4.69 -4.22 -10.11
N PRO A 556 -4.05 -5.23 -10.72
CA PRO A 556 -4.76 -6.24 -11.49
C PRO A 556 -5.39 -7.34 -10.62
N ILE A 557 -6.05 -8.31 -11.26
CA ILE A 557 -6.57 -9.53 -10.62
C ILE A 557 -5.63 -10.73 -10.81
N CYS A 558 -4.34 -10.47 -11.04
CA CYS A 558 -3.34 -11.51 -11.25
C CYS A 558 -3.25 -12.50 -10.09
N GLU A 559 -2.91 -13.73 -10.45
CA GLU A 559 -2.51 -14.78 -9.52
C GLU A 559 -1.04 -15.14 -9.74
N ALA A 560 -0.42 -15.87 -8.81
CA ALA A 560 1.01 -16.15 -8.87
C ALA A 560 1.44 -16.97 -10.11
N ASP A 561 0.46 -17.54 -10.79
CA ASP A 561 0.55 -18.39 -11.99
C ASP A 561 0.01 -17.72 -13.27
N ALA A 562 -0.54 -16.50 -13.21
CA ALA A 562 -1.13 -15.87 -14.39
C ALA A 562 -1.24 -14.35 -14.32
N LEU A 563 -1.07 -13.72 -15.49
CA LEU A 563 -1.48 -12.34 -15.74
C LEU A 563 -2.99 -12.30 -15.94
N ALA A 564 -3.68 -11.38 -15.26
CA ALA A 564 -5.12 -11.22 -15.43
C ALA A 564 -5.59 -9.81 -15.08
N ASP A 565 -6.53 -9.31 -15.87
CA ASP A 565 -7.29 -8.09 -15.64
C ASP A 565 -8.79 -8.36 -15.86
N SER A 566 -9.63 -7.42 -15.43
CA SER A 566 -11.08 -7.58 -15.53
C SER A 566 -11.78 -6.26 -15.78
N ILE A 567 -13.03 -6.35 -16.18
CA ILE A 567 -13.92 -5.21 -16.31
C ILE A 567 -15.04 -5.28 -15.27
N ARG A 568 -15.65 -4.13 -15.02
CA ARG A 568 -17.05 -4.04 -14.59
C ARG A 568 -17.81 -3.33 -15.69
N TRP A 569 -19.05 -3.73 -15.89
CA TRP A 569 -19.95 -3.12 -16.85
C TRP A 569 -21.30 -2.88 -16.18
N PRO A 570 -22.07 -1.88 -16.64
CA PRO A 570 -23.37 -1.60 -16.07
C PRO A 570 -24.31 -2.78 -16.27
N VAL A 571 -24.97 -3.19 -15.19
CA VAL A 571 -26.08 -4.16 -15.19
C VAL A 571 -27.38 -3.54 -14.68
N VAL A 572 -27.29 -2.28 -14.22
CA VAL A 572 -28.40 -1.44 -13.82
C VAL A 572 -28.18 -0.06 -14.43
N GLU A 573 -29.21 0.47 -15.09
CA GLU A 573 -29.23 1.87 -15.51
C GLU A 573 -29.47 2.78 -14.29
N PRO A 574 -28.72 3.88 -14.13
CA PRO A 574 -28.97 4.84 -13.06
C PRO A 574 -30.41 5.36 -13.05
N ASP A 575 -31.04 5.35 -11.88
CA ASP A 575 -32.37 5.93 -11.62
C ASP A 575 -32.30 7.41 -11.16
N ARG A 576 -31.14 8.03 -11.33
CA ARG A 576 -30.71 9.31 -10.74
C ARG A 576 -29.83 10.06 -11.75
N ASP A 577 -29.71 11.37 -11.59
CA ASP A 577 -28.85 12.21 -12.44
C ASP A 577 -27.39 12.15 -12.00
N VAL A 578 -26.76 10.99 -12.21
CA VAL A 578 -25.40 10.70 -11.75
C VAL A 578 -24.53 10.23 -12.91
N ARG A 579 -23.21 10.46 -12.81
CA ARG A 579 -22.23 10.04 -13.83
C ARG A 579 -21.06 9.37 -13.13
N CYS A 580 -20.43 8.39 -13.78
CA CYS A 580 -19.21 7.83 -13.19
C CYS A 580 -18.13 8.93 -13.13
N PHE A 581 -17.43 9.01 -12.00
CA PHE A 581 -16.44 10.07 -11.78
C PHE A 581 -15.36 10.13 -12.88
N GLN A 582 -15.01 8.97 -13.44
CA GLN A 582 -14.03 8.89 -14.51
C GLN A 582 -14.50 9.59 -15.79
N SER A 583 -15.77 9.43 -16.19
CA SER A 583 -16.34 10.20 -17.31
C SER A 583 -16.41 11.69 -17.01
N VAL A 584 -16.72 12.05 -15.76
CA VAL A 584 -16.72 13.46 -15.31
C VAL A 584 -15.33 14.09 -15.46
N LEU A 585 -14.25 13.38 -15.12
CA LEU A 585 -12.89 13.87 -15.31
C LEU A 585 -12.49 13.97 -16.79
N ILE A 586 -12.91 13.03 -17.63
CA ILE A 586 -12.68 13.08 -19.09
C ILE A 586 -13.34 14.34 -19.68
N GLU A 587 -14.61 14.58 -19.34
CA GLU A 587 -15.35 15.75 -19.82
C GLU A 587 -14.75 17.06 -19.29
N LEU A 588 -14.43 17.11 -17.98
CA LEU A 588 -13.77 18.27 -17.38
C LEU A 588 -12.39 18.53 -18.02
N GLY A 589 -11.64 17.47 -18.32
CA GLY A 589 -10.36 17.58 -19.01
C GLY A 589 -10.50 18.09 -20.44
N ALA A 590 -11.54 17.67 -21.16
CA ALA A 590 -11.84 18.21 -22.49
C ALA A 590 -12.24 19.69 -22.44
N ARG A 591 -13.10 20.08 -21.49
CA ARG A 591 -13.50 21.48 -21.25
C ARG A 591 -12.32 22.40 -20.88
N LEU A 592 -11.33 21.85 -20.18
CA LEU A 592 -10.08 22.54 -19.81
C LEU A 592 -9.00 22.47 -20.92
N GLY A 593 -9.27 21.81 -22.06
CA GLY A 593 -8.30 21.66 -23.15
C GLY A 593 -7.05 20.85 -22.76
N LEU A 594 -7.17 19.86 -21.88
CA LEU A 594 -6.03 19.11 -21.37
C LEU A 594 -5.37 18.25 -22.47
N PRO A 595 -4.02 18.22 -22.55
CA PRO A 595 -3.32 17.41 -23.54
C PRO A 595 -3.69 15.93 -23.48
N GLY A 596 -4.03 15.37 -24.65
CA GLY A 596 -4.45 13.97 -24.79
C GLY A 596 -5.92 13.71 -24.47
N MET A 597 -6.70 14.73 -24.06
CA MET A 597 -8.15 14.64 -23.83
C MET A 597 -8.98 15.41 -24.87
N VAL A 598 -8.33 16.19 -25.74
CA VAL A 598 -8.93 16.86 -26.89
C VAL A 598 -8.26 16.44 -28.19
N ASN A 599 -9.01 16.50 -29.28
CA ASN A 599 -8.51 16.38 -30.64
C ASN A 599 -7.83 17.69 -31.07
N ALA A 600 -7.19 17.69 -32.25
CA ALA A 600 -6.52 18.87 -32.79
C ALA A 600 -7.48 20.06 -33.07
N ASP A 601 -8.77 19.78 -33.25
CA ASP A 601 -9.82 20.78 -33.44
C ASP A 601 -10.45 21.26 -32.11
N GLY A 602 -9.97 20.77 -30.98
CA GLY A 602 -10.48 21.11 -29.64
C GLY A 602 -11.70 20.31 -29.18
N SER A 603 -12.24 19.42 -30.02
CA SER A 603 -13.33 18.51 -29.61
C SER A 603 -12.84 17.48 -28.59
N ALA A 604 -13.73 16.97 -27.73
CA ALA A 604 -13.41 15.92 -26.79
C ALA A 604 -12.89 14.67 -27.52
N LYS A 605 -11.76 14.12 -27.04
CA LYS A 605 -11.14 12.94 -27.65
C LYS A 605 -11.85 11.64 -27.27
N PHE A 606 -12.40 11.59 -26.07
CA PHE A 606 -13.13 10.44 -25.54
C PHE A 606 -14.55 10.89 -25.18
N GLU A 607 -15.54 10.11 -25.57
CA GLU A 607 -16.94 10.37 -25.21
C GLU A 607 -17.16 10.17 -23.69
N ASP A 608 -16.64 9.07 -23.16
CA ASP A 608 -16.78 8.69 -21.76
C ASP A 608 -15.66 7.74 -21.30
N TYR A 609 -15.78 7.18 -20.09
CA TYR A 609 -14.78 6.25 -19.58
C TYR A 609 -14.75 4.90 -20.31
N ALA A 610 -15.85 4.43 -20.90
CA ALA A 610 -15.86 3.19 -21.66
C ALA A 610 -15.04 3.36 -22.96
N ASP A 611 -15.23 4.49 -23.63
CA ASP A 611 -14.45 4.88 -24.81
C ASP A 611 -12.95 5.02 -24.47
N TYR A 612 -12.62 5.66 -23.34
CA TYR A 612 -11.25 5.70 -22.83
C TYR A 612 -10.65 4.30 -22.61
N ILE A 613 -11.39 3.39 -21.96
CA ILE A 613 -10.92 2.02 -21.68
C ILE A 613 -10.51 1.29 -22.96
N GLN A 614 -11.28 1.47 -24.04
CA GLN A 614 -11.03 0.81 -25.32
C GLN A 614 -9.89 1.47 -26.11
N ASN A 615 -9.89 2.81 -26.18
CA ASN A 615 -9.12 3.56 -27.17
C ASN A 615 -7.88 4.24 -26.63
N HIS A 616 -7.74 4.42 -25.31
CA HIS A 616 -6.53 5.01 -24.76
C HIS A 616 -5.33 4.05 -24.88
N GLU A 617 -4.20 4.59 -25.31
CA GLU A 617 -2.91 3.92 -25.25
C GLU A 617 -1.98 4.73 -24.33
N ARG A 618 -1.61 4.13 -23.20
CA ARG A 618 -0.65 4.72 -22.26
C ARG A 618 0.73 4.84 -22.90
N ARG A 619 1.05 3.86 -23.75
CA ARG A 619 2.21 3.79 -24.63
C ARG A 619 1.83 2.92 -25.84
N PRO A 620 2.59 2.95 -26.95
CA PRO A 620 2.23 2.22 -28.16
C PRO A 620 1.89 0.75 -27.89
N GLY A 621 0.67 0.33 -28.22
CA GLY A 621 0.17 -1.03 -28.05
C GLY A 621 -0.27 -1.41 -26.64
N VAL A 622 -0.17 -0.54 -25.63
CA VAL A 622 -0.55 -0.85 -24.23
C VAL A 622 -1.64 0.11 -23.77
N GLY A 623 -2.85 -0.41 -23.58
CA GLY A 623 -4.00 0.32 -23.06
C GLY A 623 -4.39 -0.08 -21.63
N PRO A 624 -5.54 0.41 -21.13
CA PRO A 624 -6.08 0.06 -19.82
C PRO A 624 -6.37 -1.44 -19.64
N LEU A 625 -6.73 -2.15 -20.71
CA LEU A 625 -6.98 -3.60 -20.70
C LEU A 625 -5.96 -4.32 -21.58
N ALA A 626 -5.47 -5.47 -21.14
CA ALA A 626 -4.41 -6.27 -21.74
C ALA A 626 -4.93 -7.39 -22.66
N GLY A 627 -6.07 -7.98 -22.30
CA GLY A 627 -6.73 -9.01 -23.10
C GLY A 627 -7.42 -8.49 -24.35
N PHE A 628 -7.51 -9.35 -25.38
CA PHE A 628 -8.25 -9.12 -26.62
C PHE A 628 -7.83 -7.85 -27.39
N ARG A 629 -6.53 -7.53 -27.40
CA ARG A 629 -5.99 -6.39 -28.16
C ARG A 629 -5.90 -6.69 -29.66
N GLY A 630 -5.70 -5.65 -30.47
CA GLY A 630 -5.62 -5.74 -31.92
C GLY A 630 -6.99 -5.84 -32.59
N LYS A 631 -7.10 -5.41 -33.85
CA LYS A 631 -8.37 -5.35 -34.61
C LYS A 631 -9.08 -6.69 -34.74
N ASP A 632 -8.34 -7.81 -34.66
CA ASP A 632 -8.89 -9.17 -34.70
C ASP A 632 -9.19 -9.75 -33.31
N GLY A 633 -8.88 -9.02 -32.23
CA GLY A 633 -9.09 -9.41 -30.84
C GLY A 633 -8.17 -10.53 -30.35
N LYS A 634 -7.08 -10.85 -31.05
CA LYS A 634 -6.19 -11.97 -30.69
C LYS A 634 -4.93 -11.56 -29.92
N GLY A 635 -4.66 -10.27 -29.79
CA GLY A 635 -3.52 -9.72 -29.07
C GLY A 635 -3.57 -9.99 -27.56
N LYS A 636 -2.40 -10.20 -26.97
CA LYS A 636 -2.20 -10.52 -25.55
C LYS A 636 -1.21 -9.55 -24.93
N GLY A 637 -1.68 -8.66 -24.06
CA GLY A 637 -0.86 -7.64 -23.39
C GLY A 637 -0.48 -6.46 -24.30
N ARG A 638 -0.12 -6.72 -25.55
CA ARG A 638 0.19 -5.71 -26.58
C ARG A 638 -0.72 -5.80 -27.80
N GLY A 639 -1.05 -4.65 -28.37
CA GLY A 639 -1.74 -4.50 -29.65
C GLY A 639 -2.52 -3.19 -29.75
N GLU A 640 -2.88 -2.80 -30.98
CA GLU A 640 -3.75 -1.64 -31.24
C GLU A 640 -5.08 -1.73 -30.47
N PRO A 641 -5.77 -0.61 -30.23
CA PRO A 641 -7.15 -0.60 -29.72
C PRO A 641 -8.07 -1.55 -30.48
N ASN A 642 -8.97 -2.20 -29.75
CA ASN A 642 -9.99 -3.08 -30.32
C ASN A 642 -11.39 -2.52 -29.96
N PRO A 643 -12.21 -2.10 -30.95
CA PRO A 643 -13.54 -1.54 -30.67
C PRO A 643 -14.50 -2.56 -30.03
N ASN A 644 -14.22 -3.86 -30.17
CA ASN A 644 -15.00 -4.93 -29.54
C ASN A 644 -14.39 -5.44 -28.23
N GLN A 645 -13.37 -4.75 -27.67
CA GLN A 645 -12.62 -5.25 -26.52
C GLN A 645 -13.54 -5.49 -25.32
N ILE A 646 -14.37 -4.50 -24.93
CA ILE A 646 -15.29 -4.65 -23.79
C ILE A 646 -16.26 -5.82 -24.00
N GLN A 647 -16.83 -5.96 -25.19
CA GLN A 647 -17.74 -7.07 -25.50
C GLN A 647 -17.01 -8.43 -25.39
N ALA A 648 -15.78 -8.53 -25.88
CA ALA A 648 -14.99 -9.75 -25.74
C ALA A 648 -14.72 -10.13 -24.27
N TYR A 649 -14.52 -9.15 -23.39
CA TYR A 649 -14.45 -9.42 -21.94
C TYR A 649 -15.79 -9.89 -21.39
N ILE A 650 -16.91 -9.27 -21.76
CA ILE A 650 -18.26 -9.67 -21.32
C ILE A 650 -18.52 -11.12 -21.72
N ASP A 651 -18.24 -11.48 -22.98
CA ASP A 651 -18.40 -12.83 -23.52
C ASP A 651 -17.49 -13.84 -22.80
N ASN A 652 -16.32 -13.39 -22.32
CA ASN A 652 -15.39 -14.19 -21.53
C ASN A 652 -15.66 -14.15 -20.02
N GLY A 653 -16.84 -13.68 -19.59
CA GLY A 653 -17.26 -13.70 -18.18
C GLY A 653 -16.67 -12.57 -17.32
N GLY A 654 -16.22 -11.48 -17.94
CA GLY A 654 -15.79 -10.25 -17.30
C GLY A 654 -14.29 -10.14 -17.00
N TYR A 655 -13.48 -11.10 -17.42
CA TYR A 655 -12.03 -11.10 -17.17
C TYR A 655 -11.25 -11.68 -18.34
N TRP A 656 -9.94 -11.44 -18.34
CA TRP A 656 -8.98 -12.10 -19.22
C TRP A 656 -7.84 -12.70 -18.39
N ILE A 657 -7.27 -13.81 -18.86
CA ILE A 657 -6.18 -14.51 -18.18
C ILE A 657 -5.17 -15.06 -19.20
N ASP A 658 -3.89 -14.91 -18.90
CA ASP A 658 -2.79 -15.57 -19.63
C ASP A 658 -1.79 -16.15 -18.64
N HIS A 659 -1.61 -17.48 -18.71
CA HIS A 659 -0.77 -18.23 -17.80
C HIS A 659 0.71 -18.03 -18.12
N ILE A 660 1.53 -17.99 -17.07
CA ILE A 660 2.99 -18.02 -17.22
C ILE A 660 3.45 -19.42 -17.69
N PRO A 661 4.61 -19.55 -18.33
CA PRO A 661 5.18 -20.85 -18.67
C PRO A 661 5.34 -21.75 -17.42
N GLU A 662 5.11 -23.06 -17.56
CA GLU A 662 5.21 -24.01 -16.45
C GLU A 662 6.61 -24.03 -15.83
N GLU A 663 7.65 -24.00 -16.67
CA GLU A 663 9.06 -23.89 -16.26
C GLU A 663 9.40 -22.56 -15.56
N ALA A 664 8.46 -21.61 -15.51
CA ALA A 664 8.56 -20.30 -14.86
C ALA A 664 7.61 -20.14 -13.67
N ALA A 665 7.00 -21.23 -13.16
CA ALA A 665 6.10 -21.19 -12.01
C ALA A 665 6.75 -20.60 -10.73
N PHE A 666 8.08 -20.71 -10.64
CA PHE A 666 8.96 -20.24 -9.58
C PHE A 666 10.20 -19.57 -10.17
N PHE A 667 11.00 -18.93 -9.32
CA PHE A 667 12.22 -18.21 -9.69
C PHE A 667 12.01 -17.12 -10.75
N LYS A 668 10.80 -16.55 -10.88
CA LYS A 668 10.41 -15.59 -11.93
C LYS A 668 11.41 -14.45 -12.17
N PRO A 669 11.91 -13.71 -11.15
CA PRO A 669 12.91 -12.66 -11.36
C PRO A 669 14.21 -13.14 -12.02
N TRP A 670 14.50 -14.45 -11.96
CA TRP A 670 15.73 -15.05 -12.44
C TRP A 670 15.49 -16.05 -13.56
N ASN A 671 14.25 -16.29 -13.96
CA ASN A 671 13.88 -17.33 -14.91
C ASN A 671 13.81 -16.75 -16.33
N LYS A 672 14.59 -17.30 -17.25
CA LYS A 672 14.66 -16.78 -18.62
C LYS A 672 13.30 -16.84 -19.34
N ALA A 673 12.55 -17.93 -19.20
CA ALA A 673 11.25 -18.08 -19.84
C ALA A 673 10.22 -17.08 -19.32
N TYR A 674 10.26 -16.77 -18.01
CA TYR A 674 9.45 -15.68 -17.45
C TYR A 674 9.81 -14.33 -18.07
N GLN A 675 11.11 -14.02 -18.18
CA GLN A 675 11.57 -12.75 -18.73
C GLN A 675 11.14 -12.58 -20.20
N ASP A 676 11.30 -13.62 -21.02
CA ASP A 676 10.88 -13.61 -22.42
C ASP A 676 9.35 -13.42 -22.53
N TRP A 677 8.58 -14.18 -21.74
CA TRP A 677 7.12 -14.08 -21.70
C TRP A 677 6.65 -12.68 -21.24
N ALA A 678 7.29 -12.10 -20.21
CA ALA A 678 6.94 -10.78 -19.70
C ALA A 678 7.20 -9.67 -20.72
N VAL A 679 8.26 -9.78 -21.52
CA VAL A 679 8.53 -8.87 -22.64
C VAL A 679 7.49 -9.01 -23.74
N GLU A 680 7.12 -10.25 -24.10
CA GLU A 680 6.10 -10.53 -25.12
C GLU A 680 4.74 -9.93 -24.74
N ARG A 681 4.38 -9.97 -23.45
CA ARG A 681 3.15 -9.36 -22.90
C ARG A 681 3.22 -7.86 -22.67
N GLY A 682 4.37 -7.23 -22.91
CA GLY A 682 4.54 -5.80 -22.67
C GLY A 682 4.52 -5.40 -21.20
N ILE A 683 4.87 -6.33 -20.31
CA ILE A 683 5.17 -6.02 -18.91
C ILE A 683 6.52 -5.28 -18.83
N TYR A 684 7.49 -5.74 -19.60
CA TYR A 684 8.80 -5.13 -19.78
C TYR A 684 9.05 -4.81 -21.27
N ASP A 685 10.00 -3.91 -21.51
CA ASP A 685 10.46 -3.62 -22.88
C ASP A 685 11.63 -4.51 -23.29
N SER A 686 12.36 -5.03 -22.32
CA SER A 686 13.44 -6.00 -22.48
C SER A 686 13.57 -6.86 -21.22
N PRO A 687 14.23 -8.03 -21.26
CA PRO A 687 14.48 -8.84 -20.08
C PRO A 687 15.17 -8.01 -18.97
N GLN A 688 14.60 -8.01 -17.78
CA GLN A 688 15.09 -7.27 -16.61
C GLN A 688 15.15 -8.20 -15.39
N PRO A 689 16.13 -9.11 -15.32
CA PRO A 689 16.32 -9.93 -14.13
C PRO A 689 16.65 -9.05 -12.92
N TYR A 690 16.18 -9.44 -11.75
CA TYR A 690 16.31 -8.64 -10.54
C TYR A 690 16.95 -9.43 -9.41
N LEU A 691 18.01 -8.90 -8.80
CA LEU A 691 18.56 -9.43 -7.57
C LEU A 691 17.92 -8.74 -6.37
N PHE A 692 17.56 -9.53 -5.35
CA PHE A 692 17.05 -8.97 -4.11
C PHE A 692 18.13 -8.15 -3.39
N GLN A 693 17.72 -7.02 -2.84
CA GLN A 693 18.60 -6.05 -2.19
C GLN A 693 18.51 -6.20 -0.66
N LEU A 694 19.40 -7.01 -0.07
CA LEU A 694 19.54 -7.09 1.39
C LEU A 694 20.00 -5.73 1.93
N TYR A 695 21.00 -5.17 1.24
CA TYR A 695 21.56 -3.84 1.47
C TYR A 695 20.95 -2.86 0.47
N VAL A 696 20.18 -1.87 0.92
CA VAL A 696 19.49 -0.91 0.05
C VAL A 696 20.33 0.37 -0.04
N GLU A 697 21.15 0.48 -1.08
CA GLU A 697 22.09 1.59 -1.28
C GLU A 697 21.42 2.99 -1.32
N PRO A 698 20.21 3.20 -1.87
CA PRO A 698 19.53 4.49 -1.77
C PRO A 698 19.44 5.04 -0.34
N LEU A 699 19.18 4.18 0.66
CA LEU A 699 19.13 4.60 2.07
C LEU A 699 20.51 5.06 2.57
N ARG A 700 21.59 4.38 2.13
CA ARG A 700 22.95 4.79 2.46
C ARG A 700 23.29 6.16 1.86
N LYS A 701 22.80 6.49 0.65
CA LYS A 701 22.98 7.83 0.07
C LYS A 701 22.33 8.92 0.91
N PHE A 702 21.15 8.66 1.48
CA PHE A 702 20.52 9.59 2.44
C PHE A 702 21.36 9.77 3.70
N GLN A 703 21.95 8.69 4.26
CA GLN A 703 22.87 8.81 5.40
C GLN A 703 24.14 9.60 5.03
N LEU A 704 24.74 9.35 3.87
CA LEU A 704 25.91 10.09 3.39
C LEU A 704 25.63 11.59 3.25
N ALA A 705 24.45 11.96 2.76
CA ALA A 705 24.01 13.35 2.75
C ALA A 705 23.91 13.91 4.17
N ALA A 706 23.33 13.17 5.11
CA ALA A 706 23.33 13.58 6.51
C ALA A 706 24.74 13.64 7.15
N GLU A 707 25.73 12.96 6.58
CA GLU A 707 27.14 13.03 6.99
C GLU A 707 27.93 14.16 6.32
N GLY A 708 27.34 14.91 5.38
CA GLY A 708 27.97 16.05 4.70
C GLY A 708 28.53 15.73 3.32
N HIS A 709 28.14 14.60 2.71
CA HIS A 709 28.57 14.19 1.37
C HIS A 709 27.47 14.40 0.32
N GLY A 710 27.85 14.78 -0.90
CA GLY A 710 26.91 15.06 -2.00
C GLY A 710 26.31 16.46 -1.97
N ASP A 711 25.68 16.88 -3.08
CA ASP A 711 25.27 18.26 -3.29
C ASP A 711 23.94 18.63 -2.59
N VAL A 712 23.07 17.64 -2.38
CA VAL A 712 21.75 17.85 -1.74
C VAL A 712 21.84 17.38 -0.28
N GLN A 713 21.70 18.33 0.64
CA GLN A 713 21.92 18.15 2.07
C GLN A 713 20.60 18.27 2.85
N PRO A 714 20.41 17.49 3.95
CA PRO A 714 19.27 17.67 4.82
C PRO A 714 19.41 18.93 5.69
N PRO A 715 18.27 19.50 6.15
CA PRO A 715 18.31 20.54 7.18
C PRO A 715 18.84 19.95 8.50
N GLU A 716 19.45 20.80 9.33
CA GLU A 716 20.24 20.35 10.48
C GLU A 716 19.41 19.58 11.51
N ASN A 717 18.16 20.00 11.76
CA ASN A 717 17.22 19.34 12.67
C ASN A 717 16.86 17.90 12.25
N LEU A 718 16.95 17.56 10.96
CA LEU A 718 16.65 16.20 10.47
C LEU A 718 17.91 15.33 10.29
N ARG A 719 19.10 15.92 10.40
CA ARG A 719 20.36 15.24 10.10
C ARG A 719 20.57 13.99 10.96
N GLN A 720 20.30 14.09 12.26
CA GLN A 720 20.46 12.96 13.17
C GLN A 720 19.41 11.86 12.91
N GLN A 721 18.14 12.24 12.74
CA GLN A 721 17.07 11.29 12.43
C GLN A 721 17.36 10.49 11.15
N ILE A 722 17.87 11.14 10.10
CA ILE A 722 18.23 10.45 8.85
C ILE A 722 19.35 9.44 9.08
N LYS A 723 20.39 9.80 9.85
CA LYS A 723 21.47 8.87 10.22
C LYS A 723 20.92 7.64 10.93
N ASP A 724 20.01 7.84 11.88
CA ASP A 724 19.52 6.79 12.76
C ASP A 724 18.48 5.88 12.11
N THR A 725 17.81 6.34 11.05
CA THR A 725 16.62 5.65 10.49
C THR A 725 16.82 5.11 9.07
N MET A 726 17.72 5.69 8.27
CA MET A 726 17.97 5.31 6.87
C MET A 726 19.11 4.30 6.73
N ASP A 727 19.20 3.34 7.65
CA ASP A 727 20.23 2.31 7.55
C ASP A 727 19.98 1.39 6.34
N PRO A 728 21.02 1.13 5.52
CA PRO A 728 20.90 0.29 4.34
C PRO A 728 20.63 -1.17 4.68
N LEU A 729 20.86 -1.62 5.92
CA LEU A 729 20.36 -2.88 6.44
C LEU A 729 19.18 -2.61 7.39
N PRO A 730 18.18 -3.50 7.46
CA PRO A 730 17.08 -3.33 8.41
C PRO A 730 17.54 -3.09 9.85
N ILE A 731 16.88 -2.18 10.54
CA ILE A 731 17.12 -1.86 11.95
C ILE A 731 15.78 -1.74 12.67
N TRP A 732 15.83 -1.72 13.99
CA TRP A 732 14.68 -1.32 14.79
C TRP A 732 15.03 -0.09 15.61
N TYR A 733 14.09 0.84 15.63
CA TYR A 733 14.04 1.97 16.55
C TYR A 733 12.63 2.04 17.12
N LYS A 734 12.51 2.60 18.34
CA LYS A 734 11.22 2.80 18.98
C LYS A 734 10.33 3.70 18.08
N PRO A 735 9.02 3.43 17.95
CA PRO A 735 8.13 4.35 17.24
C PRO A 735 8.27 5.78 17.78
N PHE A 736 8.33 6.76 16.89
CA PHE A 736 8.68 8.16 17.23
C PHE A 736 7.69 8.76 18.23
N GLU A 737 6.40 8.49 18.08
CA GLU A 737 5.43 8.94 19.06
C GLU A 737 5.67 8.30 20.43
N GLU A 738 5.95 7.00 20.48
CA GLU A 738 6.22 6.29 21.75
C GLU A 738 7.50 6.81 22.44
N GLU A 739 8.49 7.27 21.67
CA GLU A 739 9.71 7.88 22.22
C GLU A 739 9.46 9.23 22.89
N MET A 740 8.38 9.92 22.52
CA MET A 740 8.13 11.31 22.92
C MET A 740 6.96 11.46 23.90
N VAL A 741 6.48 10.36 24.49
CA VAL A 741 5.36 10.38 25.46
C VAL A 741 5.76 9.76 26.79
N ASP A 742 5.09 10.21 27.85
CA ASP A 742 5.22 9.61 29.17
C ASP A 742 4.50 8.25 29.19
N LEU A 743 5.29 7.17 29.27
CA LEU A 743 4.79 5.79 29.30
C LEU A 743 4.24 5.37 30.66
N GLU A 744 4.48 6.15 31.73
CA GLU A 744 3.80 5.97 33.01
C GLU A 744 2.40 6.57 32.96
N GLU A 745 2.23 7.74 32.33
CA GLU A 745 0.93 8.38 32.12
C GLU A 745 0.08 7.65 31.06
N PHE A 746 0.70 7.22 29.96
CA PHE A 746 0.04 6.53 28.84
C PHE A 746 0.59 5.10 28.63
N PRO A 747 0.32 4.15 29.54
CA PRO A 747 0.96 2.82 29.54
C PRO A 747 0.37 1.81 28.54
N LEU A 748 -0.66 2.19 27.77
CA LEU A 748 -1.43 1.27 26.92
C LEU A 748 -1.32 1.64 25.44
N HIS A 749 -1.26 0.63 24.59
CA HIS A 749 -1.38 0.79 23.14
C HIS A 749 -2.84 0.64 22.71
N ALA A 750 -3.40 1.67 22.08
CA ALA A 750 -4.75 1.65 21.53
C ALA A 750 -4.74 1.30 20.04
N LEU A 751 -5.47 0.26 19.63
CA LEU A 751 -5.49 -0.22 18.25
C LEU A 751 -6.91 -0.25 17.67
N THR A 752 -7.01 -0.04 16.36
CA THR A 752 -8.23 -0.40 15.61
C THR A 752 -7.97 -1.66 14.80
N GLN A 753 -8.95 -2.57 14.80
CA GLN A 753 -9.02 -3.65 13.82
C GLN A 753 -10.17 -3.45 12.86
N ARG A 754 -10.03 -3.93 11.64
CA ARG A 754 -11.08 -3.79 10.63
C ARG A 754 -11.99 -5.03 10.67
N PRO A 755 -13.31 -4.86 10.84
CA PRO A 755 -14.22 -6.00 10.94
C PRO A 755 -14.34 -6.74 9.60
N ALA A 756 -14.41 -8.07 9.65
CA ALA A 756 -14.53 -8.90 8.45
C ALA A 756 -15.78 -8.58 7.59
N ALA A 757 -16.85 -8.10 8.23
CA ALA A 757 -18.14 -7.83 7.59
C ALA A 757 -18.27 -6.41 7.02
N MET A 758 -17.42 -5.44 7.37
CA MET A 758 -17.47 -4.09 6.80
C MET A 758 -16.17 -3.73 6.09
N TYR A 759 -16.21 -2.68 5.28
CA TYR A 759 -15.04 -2.13 4.62
C TYR A 759 -14.97 -0.64 4.91
N HIS A 760 -14.09 -0.27 5.83
CA HIS A 760 -14.03 1.10 6.36
C HIS A 760 -15.44 1.61 6.74
N SER A 761 -15.73 2.88 6.47
CA SER A 761 -17.05 3.49 6.66
C SER A 761 -18.08 3.12 5.61
N TRP A 762 -17.68 2.56 4.47
CA TRP A 762 -18.57 2.29 3.34
C TRP A 762 -19.59 1.18 3.62
N GLY A 763 -19.28 0.29 4.55
CA GLY A 763 -20.22 -0.74 5.00
C GLY A 763 -21.37 -0.19 5.84
N SER A 764 -21.29 1.04 6.30
CA SER A 764 -22.17 1.56 7.34
C SER A 764 -23.50 2.10 6.85
N GLN A 765 -23.66 2.31 5.55
CA GLN A 765 -24.97 2.57 4.94
C GLN A 765 -25.75 1.28 4.65
N ASN A 766 -25.09 0.12 4.72
CA ASN A 766 -25.67 -1.16 4.33
C ASN A 766 -26.50 -1.75 5.47
N ALA A 767 -27.82 -1.80 5.28
CA ALA A 767 -28.76 -2.26 6.30
C ALA A 767 -28.50 -3.68 6.84
N TRP A 768 -27.95 -4.60 6.03
CA TRP A 768 -27.64 -5.96 6.50
C TRP A 768 -26.36 -6.01 7.33
N LEU A 769 -25.30 -5.32 6.88
CA LEU A 769 -24.03 -5.32 7.61
C LEU A 769 -24.14 -4.62 8.97
N ARG A 770 -24.99 -3.60 9.07
CA ARG A 770 -25.29 -2.89 10.33
C ARG A 770 -25.94 -3.78 11.39
N GLN A 771 -26.69 -4.82 11.00
CA GLN A 771 -27.24 -5.78 11.96
C GLN A 771 -26.13 -6.60 12.64
N ILE A 772 -24.96 -6.72 12.02
CA ILE A 772 -23.78 -7.40 12.57
C ILE A 772 -22.95 -6.43 13.42
N HIS A 773 -22.68 -5.23 12.91
CA HIS A 773 -21.88 -4.21 13.59
C HIS A 773 -22.53 -2.81 13.53
N GLY A 774 -23.52 -2.58 14.40
CA GLY A 774 -24.12 -1.24 14.60
C GLY A 774 -23.49 -0.45 15.73
N THR A 775 -22.64 -1.08 16.55
CA THR A 775 -21.93 -0.49 17.70
C THR A 775 -20.60 -1.17 17.90
N ASN A 776 -19.66 -0.52 18.59
CA ASN A 776 -18.36 -1.08 18.93
C ASN A 776 -17.99 -0.75 20.39
N PRO A 777 -17.58 -1.75 21.21
CA PRO A 777 -16.96 -1.50 22.51
C PRO A 777 -15.44 -1.37 22.39
N LEU A 778 -14.82 -0.81 23.42
CA LEU A 778 -13.39 -0.95 23.68
C LEU A 778 -13.15 -2.28 24.43
N TYR A 779 -12.42 -3.18 23.80
CA TYR A 779 -11.99 -4.41 24.42
C TYR A 779 -10.73 -4.17 25.25
N VAL A 780 -10.76 -4.62 26.51
CA VAL A 780 -9.65 -4.49 27.47
C VAL A 780 -9.33 -5.85 28.10
N SER A 781 -8.06 -6.03 28.49
CA SER A 781 -7.60 -7.26 29.16
C SER A 781 -8.28 -7.46 30.52
N GLY A 782 -8.33 -8.70 31.00
CA GLY A 782 -8.87 -9.02 32.33
C GLY A 782 -8.21 -8.27 33.47
N ASP A 783 -6.90 -8.01 33.38
CA ASP A 783 -6.16 -7.27 34.40
C ASP A 783 -6.61 -5.80 34.46
N ILE A 784 -6.71 -5.12 33.31
CA ILE A 784 -7.24 -3.75 33.22
C ILE A 784 -8.70 -3.72 33.71
N PHE A 785 -9.50 -4.70 33.27
CA PHE A 785 -10.91 -4.79 33.63
C PHE A 785 -11.10 -4.92 35.14
N ALA A 786 -10.29 -5.75 35.80
CA ALA A 786 -10.32 -5.93 37.25
C ALA A 786 -9.76 -4.72 38.01
N ALA A 787 -8.64 -4.14 37.55
CA ALA A 787 -8.00 -2.99 38.19
C ALA A 787 -8.93 -1.76 38.28
N HIS A 788 -9.80 -1.59 37.29
CA HIS A 788 -10.79 -0.51 37.27
C HIS A 788 -12.19 -0.92 37.77
N ASN A 789 -12.36 -2.15 38.27
CA ASN A 789 -13.64 -2.70 38.74
C ASN A 789 -14.78 -2.52 37.73
N PHE A 790 -14.49 -2.75 36.45
CA PHE A 790 -15.48 -2.62 35.38
C PHE A 790 -16.48 -3.79 35.36
N LYS A 791 -17.65 -3.52 34.80
CA LYS A 791 -18.62 -4.51 34.33
C LYS A 791 -18.80 -4.34 32.82
N ASP A 792 -19.22 -5.40 32.14
CA ASP A 792 -19.39 -5.35 30.69
C ASP A 792 -20.46 -4.32 30.33
N GLY A 793 -20.10 -3.40 29.43
CA GLY A 793 -20.95 -2.30 29.00
C GLY A 793 -20.86 -1.04 29.88
N ASP A 794 -20.03 -1.04 30.94
CA ASP A 794 -19.67 0.18 31.64
C ASP A 794 -19.01 1.18 30.69
N TRP A 795 -19.04 2.45 31.05
CA TRP A 795 -18.41 3.51 30.27
C TRP A 795 -17.15 4.02 30.96
N ALA A 796 -16.05 4.07 30.21
CA ALA A 796 -14.78 4.59 30.66
C ALA A 796 -14.38 5.82 29.85
N TRP A 797 -13.51 6.64 30.44
CA TRP A 797 -12.77 7.63 29.69
C TRP A 797 -11.47 7.02 29.18
N LEU A 798 -11.25 7.06 27.87
CA LEU A 798 -9.97 6.74 27.24
C LEU A 798 -9.28 8.03 26.86
N THR A 799 -8.07 8.24 27.36
CA THR A 799 -7.28 9.45 27.17
C THR A 799 -5.99 9.10 26.43
N SER A 800 -5.63 9.90 25.44
CA SER A 800 -4.28 9.98 24.89
C SER A 800 -3.73 11.38 25.15
N ARG A 801 -2.45 11.60 24.85
CA ARG A 801 -1.85 12.95 24.87
C ARG A 801 -2.56 13.98 23.99
N HIS A 802 -3.35 13.53 23.01
CA HIS A 802 -4.04 14.38 22.04
C HIS A 802 -5.45 14.76 22.48
N GLY A 803 -6.11 13.88 23.23
CA GLY A 803 -7.52 14.03 23.49
C GLY A 803 -8.10 12.96 24.39
N LYS A 804 -9.41 13.04 24.57
CA LYS A 804 -10.15 12.19 25.50
C LYS A 804 -11.54 11.88 24.94
N ILE A 805 -11.91 10.61 24.96
CA ILE A 805 -13.24 10.13 24.53
C ILE A 805 -13.86 9.22 25.58
N LYS A 806 -15.19 9.18 25.61
CA LYS A 806 -15.95 8.27 26.47
C LYS A 806 -16.38 7.05 25.65
N VAL A 807 -16.06 5.84 26.13
CA VAL A 807 -16.25 4.59 25.38
C VAL A 807 -16.87 3.51 26.26
N PRO A 808 -17.72 2.63 25.71
CA PRO A 808 -18.18 1.45 26.43
C PRO A 808 -17.05 0.41 26.48
N VAL A 809 -16.85 -0.24 27.62
CA VAL A 809 -15.79 -1.24 27.81
C VAL A 809 -16.36 -2.65 27.93
N VAL A 810 -15.63 -3.63 27.38
CA VAL A 810 -15.96 -5.06 27.47
C VAL A 810 -14.68 -5.83 27.73
N LYS A 811 -14.75 -6.85 28.60
CA LYS A 811 -13.61 -7.72 28.88
C LYS A 811 -13.31 -8.63 27.68
N MET A 812 -12.04 -8.77 27.33
CA MET A 812 -11.53 -9.79 26.42
C MET A 812 -10.14 -10.21 26.91
N ASP A 813 -9.85 -11.51 27.08
CA ASP A 813 -8.52 -11.96 27.52
C ASP A 813 -7.61 -12.38 26.34
N ALA A 814 -8.16 -12.44 25.14
CA ALA A 814 -7.46 -12.89 23.94
C ALA A 814 -6.70 -11.74 23.23
N LEU A 815 -5.91 -10.99 23.99
CA LEU A 815 -5.06 -9.89 23.53
C LEU A 815 -3.82 -9.72 24.43
N ASN A 816 -2.82 -9.02 23.92
CA ASN A 816 -1.64 -8.60 24.69
C ASN A 816 -2.06 -7.68 25.86
N ALA A 817 -1.48 -7.89 27.04
CA ALA A 817 -1.91 -7.24 28.27
C ALA A 817 -1.77 -5.70 28.28
N LYS A 818 -0.87 -5.14 27.45
CA LYS A 818 -0.66 -3.69 27.28
C LYS A 818 -1.47 -3.10 26.13
N THR A 819 -2.40 -3.86 25.55
CA THR A 819 -3.18 -3.45 24.38
C THR A 819 -4.64 -3.26 24.76
N VAL A 820 -5.27 -2.22 24.22
CA VAL A 820 -6.73 -2.06 24.15
C VAL A 820 -7.13 -1.87 22.70
N TRP A 821 -8.31 -2.34 22.31
CA TRP A 821 -8.69 -2.27 20.89
C TRP A 821 -10.18 -2.19 20.62
N THR A 822 -10.53 -1.74 19.42
CA THR A 822 -11.93 -1.71 18.94
C THR A 822 -12.03 -1.92 17.43
N TRP A 823 -13.25 -2.04 16.92
CA TRP A 823 -13.54 -2.10 15.50
C TRP A 823 -13.44 -0.70 14.85
N ASN A 824 -12.71 -0.63 13.75
CA ASN A 824 -12.53 0.57 12.94
C ASN A 824 -13.84 1.02 12.26
N ALA A 825 -14.05 2.33 12.21
CA ALA A 825 -15.06 3.02 11.38
C ALA A 825 -16.54 2.69 11.67
N ILE A 826 -16.86 2.08 12.81
CA ILE A 826 -18.26 1.77 13.20
C ILE A 826 -19.02 3.04 13.60
N GLY A 827 -18.44 3.86 14.49
CA GLY A 827 -19.06 5.12 14.92
C GLY A 827 -19.28 6.11 13.78
N LYS A 828 -20.39 6.87 13.82
CA LYS A 828 -20.82 7.82 12.78
C LYS A 828 -21.18 9.18 13.30
N ARG A 829 -21.01 10.19 12.45
CA ARG A 829 -21.58 11.51 12.70
C ARG A 829 -23.10 11.40 12.59
N SER A 830 -23.81 12.03 13.53
CA SER A 830 -25.27 12.14 13.48
C SER A 830 -25.73 12.71 12.14
N GLY A 831 -26.76 12.11 11.52
CA GLY A 831 -27.32 12.53 10.23
C GLY A 831 -26.53 12.13 8.98
N ALA A 832 -25.31 11.59 9.10
CA ALA A 832 -24.55 11.10 7.95
C ALA A 832 -25.07 9.75 7.45
N TRP A 833 -24.73 9.39 6.20
CA TRP A 833 -25.10 8.12 5.56
C TRP A 833 -26.61 7.85 5.47
N ALA A 834 -27.43 8.90 5.50
CA ALA A 834 -28.88 8.81 5.60
C ALA A 834 -29.37 7.96 6.80
N LEU A 835 -28.62 7.98 7.90
CA LEU A 835 -29.02 7.36 9.16
C LEU A 835 -29.87 8.32 9.99
N ASP A 836 -30.84 7.78 10.75
CA ASP A 836 -31.54 8.55 11.78
C ASP A 836 -30.51 9.07 12.80
N GLU A 837 -30.69 10.30 13.29
CA GLU A 837 -29.78 10.93 14.27
C GLU A 837 -29.63 10.12 15.57
N ARG A 838 -30.62 9.27 15.88
CA ARG A 838 -30.63 8.37 17.04
C ARG A 838 -30.09 6.98 16.71
N ALA A 839 -29.50 6.78 15.54
CA ALA A 839 -28.90 5.50 15.17
C ALA A 839 -27.81 5.10 16.19
N PRO A 840 -27.71 3.80 16.56
CA PRO A 840 -26.70 3.33 17.51
C PRO A 840 -25.28 3.70 17.12
N GLU A 841 -24.98 3.76 15.82
CA GLU A 841 -23.68 4.17 15.30
C GLU A 841 -23.31 5.61 15.70
N ALA A 842 -24.29 6.50 15.83
CA ALA A 842 -24.09 7.89 16.24
C ALA A 842 -24.17 8.09 17.76
N GLN A 843 -24.99 7.31 18.45
CA GLN A 843 -25.26 7.49 19.90
C GLN A 843 -24.37 6.64 20.80
N LYS A 844 -23.89 5.50 20.31
CA LYS A 844 -23.14 4.49 21.08
C LYS A 844 -21.81 4.10 20.43
N GLY A 845 -21.71 4.19 19.11
CA GLY A 845 -20.47 3.95 18.38
C GLY A 845 -19.46 5.07 18.58
N PHE A 846 -18.18 4.75 18.41
CA PHE A 846 -17.09 5.73 18.53
C PHE A 846 -15.95 5.44 17.56
N LEU A 847 -15.07 6.42 17.34
CA LEU A 847 -13.81 6.28 16.62
C LEU A 847 -12.62 6.50 17.55
N LEU A 848 -11.60 5.65 17.45
CA LEU A 848 -10.31 5.93 18.10
C LEU A 848 -9.56 7.07 17.43
N ASN A 849 -9.88 7.42 16.19
CA ASN A 849 -9.27 8.53 15.44
C ASN A 849 -9.30 9.85 16.25
N HIS A 850 -10.32 10.11 17.06
CA HIS A 850 -10.33 11.31 17.92
C HIS A 850 -9.17 11.39 18.95
N LEU A 851 -8.43 10.29 19.15
CA LEU A 851 -7.27 10.20 20.04
C LEU A 851 -5.93 10.12 19.30
N ILE A 852 -5.92 10.14 17.98
CA ILE A 852 -4.72 9.99 17.13
C ILE A 852 -4.44 11.35 16.47
N SER A 853 -3.16 11.66 16.25
CA SER A 853 -2.72 12.82 15.50
C SER A 853 -1.93 12.38 14.27
N GLU A 854 -2.09 13.11 13.18
CA GLU A 854 -1.22 13.03 12.01
C GLU A 854 0.17 13.64 12.27
N LEU A 855 0.30 14.50 13.29
CA LEU A 855 1.55 15.12 13.72
C LEU A 855 2.13 14.46 14.97
N LEU A 856 3.46 14.37 15.00
CA LEU A 856 4.23 14.06 16.20
C LEU A 856 4.08 15.18 17.26
N PRO A 857 4.39 14.91 18.54
CA PRO A 857 4.48 15.97 19.53
C PRO A 857 5.51 17.02 19.14
N PRO A 858 5.23 18.30 19.45
CA PRO A 858 6.21 19.35 19.25
C PRO A 858 7.43 19.10 20.14
N LYS A 859 8.61 19.35 19.59
CA LYS A 859 9.91 19.28 20.26
C LYS A 859 10.38 20.69 20.65
N GLU A 860 11.32 20.76 21.58
CA GLU A 860 11.93 22.04 22.01
C GLU A 860 12.70 22.74 20.87
N ASP A 861 13.09 22.02 19.81
CA ASP A 861 13.77 22.55 18.63
C ASP A 861 12.82 23.20 17.60
N GLY A 862 11.51 23.23 17.89
CA GLY A 862 10.49 23.85 17.04
C GLY A 862 9.91 22.96 15.96
N MET A 863 10.26 21.66 15.93
CA MET A 863 9.60 20.63 15.10
C MET A 863 8.31 20.09 15.72
#